data_AF-A0A7Y4LWU9-F1
#
_entry.id   AF-A0A7Y4LWU9-F1
#
_cell.length_a   1.000
_cell.length_b   1.000
_cell.length_c   1.000
_cell.angle_alpha   90.00
_cell.angle_beta   90.00
_cell.angle_gamma   90.00
#
_symmetry.space_group_name_H-M   'P 1'
#
loop_
_entity.id
_entity.type
_entity.pdbx_description
1 polymer ?
#
loop_
_entity_poly.entity_id
_entity_poly.type
_entity_poly.pdbx_seq_one_letter_code
_entity_poly.pdbx_strand_id
1 'polypeptide(L)'
;MTTAKNRPNLSSEELARYKVVFALRRVGPEMQSDVLADGTVVARTGISVSNPIKLPEGIVLDRDTLFSAFQKAAAGEPQSEMRDIDGVKRDVEIIMDDRAAYLTYGTHRIAFPHAALLSTKPERRQRAMSAILKCCTLTAQARAQLQAIISKVDYSQADFFEARTILAGAPESFATSLREAADKGKLGKIDLLPSEIEHWENLTARRLTSELLVDFIQNELADERASRLAHPMDAIDVISLTFGGPELVPLEVMRQFGADELLAALRHLLQFKDPFAMAGAFDICADRAASDVRFVNVGDEILDRLVGDRQRLHGELTTFAAAFVIASAYLAEHQVLQRQPAFWRRLAAASHAALVTRVLGGNSNEEASLLSWATRISGKTFYLSVLNDADVEPRWRPDWISPNFVAADIYGRLLASLQRLGDNGPESWRRKLEEAKDSIMSDVPAMAPNFPALTQGWRMPSSDPPPADTPLGELFSEFGEQPGVGKFLQFMQLTYTFGFPVQMRESVLKAVQALRSELATILPDHAQAALDLAAFIAARNRDTELAEAVAVLAIERLVRSRDVDRLLPTISALVECAAAFTDRKDALETLARRLENLAFVAPAALLPDVLDAFRILQSINEDLSPLLGRAIATARVGMPRVAVAERQY
;
A
#
# COMPACT_ATOMS: atom_id res chain seq x y z
N MET A 1 -51.11 26.51 29.01
CA MET A 1 -50.68 27.78 28.38
C MET A 1 -49.33 27.56 27.71
N THR A 2 -49.38 27.20 26.44
CA THR A 2 -48.23 26.91 25.58
C THR A 2 -47.61 28.23 25.13
N THR A 3 -46.38 28.52 25.56
CA THR A 3 -45.59 29.64 25.08
C THR A 3 -45.35 29.48 23.59
N ALA A 4 -46.03 30.28 22.77
CA ALA A 4 -45.77 30.39 21.34
C ALA A 4 -44.31 30.86 21.17
N LYS A 5 -43.43 29.91 20.83
CA LYS A 5 -42.03 30.20 20.48
C LYS A 5 -42.04 31.14 19.28
N ASN A 6 -41.65 32.40 19.51
CA ASN A 6 -41.37 33.39 18.48
C ASN A 6 -40.46 32.75 17.42
N ARG A 7 -41.04 32.42 16.26
CA ARG A 7 -40.24 32.05 15.09
C ARG A 7 -39.61 33.33 14.57
N PRO A 8 -38.28 33.40 14.40
CA PRO A 8 -37.65 34.55 13.77
C PRO A 8 -38.24 34.71 12.36
N ASN A 9 -38.62 35.94 12.03
CA ASN A 9 -39.21 36.29 10.74
C ASN A 9 -38.07 36.42 9.71
N LEU A 10 -37.59 35.28 9.21
CA LEU A 10 -36.51 35.21 8.21
C LEU A 10 -37.08 35.40 6.81
N SER A 11 -36.38 36.14 5.96
CA SER A 11 -36.70 36.23 4.54
C SER A 11 -36.52 34.87 3.83
N SER A 12 -37.14 34.69 2.67
CA SER A 12 -36.97 33.47 1.86
C SER A 12 -35.52 33.20 1.48
N GLU A 13 -34.73 34.26 1.26
CA GLU A 13 -33.29 34.17 0.96
C GLU A 13 -32.48 33.74 2.19
N GLU A 14 -32.77 34.32 3.36
CA GLU A 14 -32.13 33.92 4.61
C GLU A 14 -32.44 32.45 4.95
N LEU A 15 -33.69 32.02 4.74
CA LEU A 15 -34.09 30.63 4.95
C LEU A 15 -33.37 29.68 3.98
N ALA A 16 -33.19 30.06 2.72
CA ALA A 16 -32.43 29.28 1.74
C ALA A 16 -30.95 29.16 2.16
N ARG A 17 -30.34 30.28 2.59
CA ARG A 17 -28.98 30.30 3.13
C ARG A 17 -28.82 29.39 4.35
N TYR A 18 -29.75 29.45 5.31
CA TYR A 18 -29.75 28.58 6.48
C TYR A 18 -29.88 27.10 6.12
N LYS A 19 -30.73 26.75 5.15
CA LYS A 19 -30.88 25.36 4.67
C LYS A 19 -29.58 24.84 4.05
N VAL A 20 -28.89 25.65 3.25
CA VAL A 20 -27.60 25.27 2.65
C VAL A 20 -26.52 25.11 3.71
N VAL A 21 -26.39 26.05 4.65
CA VAL A 21 -25.43 25.91 5.77
C VAL A 21 -25.73 24.68 6.62
N PHE A 22 -27.01 24.39 6.88
CA PHE A 22 -27.42 23.21 7.62
C PHE A 22 -27.10 21.91 6.86
N ALA A 23 -27.33 21.87 5.54
CA ALA A 23 -26.98 20.74 4.69
C ALA A 23 -25.47 20.52 4.62
N LEU A 24 -24.69 21.58 4.45
CA LEU A 24 -23.22 21.54 4.47
C LEU A 24 -22.71 20.97 5.79
N ARG A 25 -23.24 21.39 6.93
CA ARG A 25 -22.87 20.83 8.25
C ARG A 25 -23.16 19.34 8.42
N ARG A 26 -23.94 18.72 7.53
CA ARG A 26 -24.24 17.28 7.55
C ARG A 26 -23.36 16.45 6.63
N VAL A 27 -22.55 17.07 5.78
CA VAL A 27 -21.55 16.38 4.96
C VAL A 27 -20.16 16.57 5.56
N GLY A 28 -19.22 15.69 5.20
CA GLY A 28 -17.84 15.75 5.69
C GLY A 28 -17.11 17.02 5.22
N PRO A 29 -16.03 17.45 5.91
CA PRO A 29 -15.30 18.68 5.59
C PRO A 29 -14.82 18.78 4.13
N GLU A 30 -14.41 17.67 3.53
CA GLU A 30 -14.00 17.60 2.11
C GLU A 30 -15.16 17.94 1.17
N MET A 31 -16.29 17.24 1.32
CA MET A 31 -17.51 17.54 0.57
C MET A 31 -18.02 18.97 0.82
N GLN A 32 -17.85 19.52 2.03
CA GLN A 32 -18.15 20.92 2.29
C GLN A 32 -17.24 21.84 1.47
N SER A 33 -15.94 21.56 1.46
CA SER A 33 -14.95 22.31 0.68
C SER A 33 -15.26 22.24 -0.81
N ASP A 34 -15.54 21.06 -1.36
CA ASP A 34 -15.83 20.86 -2.79
C ASP A 34 -17.10 21.60 -3.23
N VAL A 35 -18.17 21.48 -2.45
CA VAL A 35 -19.44 22.18 -2.72
C VAL A 35 -19.30 23.70 -2.63
N LEU A 36 -18.42 24.19 -1.74
CA LEU A 36 -18.13 25.61 -1.63
C LEU A 36 -17.15 26.10 -2.72
N ALA A 37 -16.23 25.25 -3.17
CA ALA A 37 -15.22 25.57 -4.18
C ALA A 37 -15.82 25.75 -5.59
N ASP A 38 -16.90 25.03 -5.91
CA ASP A 38 -17.65 25.19 -7.17
C ASP A 38 -18.19 26.63 -7.35
N GLY A 39 -18.35 27.39 -6.27
CA GLY A 39 -18.78 28.79 -6.34
C GLY A 39 -20.24 29.00 -6.78
N THR A 40 -20.87 28.01 -7.42
CA THR A 40 -22.28 28.04 -7.83
C THR A 40 -23.20 28.14 -6.61
N VAL A 41 -22.95 27.32 -5.58
CA VAL A 41 -23.71 27.36 -4.32
C VAL A 41 -23.51 28.69 -3.61
N VAL A 42 -22.28 29.18 -3.59
CA VAL A 42 -21.87 30.45 -3.00
C VAL A 42 -22.61 31.63 -3.63
N ALA A 43 -22.52 31.73 -4.97
CA ALA A 43 -23.17 32.77 -5.75
C ALA A 43 -24.69 32.75 -5.59
N ARG A 44 -25.30 31.55 -5.57
CA ARG A 44 -26.76 31.41 -5.43
C ARG A 44 -27.28 31.72 -4.03
N THR A 45 -26.46 31.54 -3.00
CA THR A 45 -26.92 31.63 -1.59
C THR A 45 -26.37 32.84 -0.84
N GLY A 46 -25.46 33.60 -1.44
CA GLY A 46 -24.80 34.72 -0.79
C GLY A 46 -24.00 34.31 0.46
N ILE A 47 -23.59 33.03 0.56
CA ILE A 47 -22.73 32.57 1.64
C ILE A 47 -21.35 33.17 1.39
N SER A 48 -20.92 34.10 2.24
CA SER A 48 -19.52 34.54 2.22
C SER A 48 -18.63 33.35 2.59
N VAL A 49 -17.83 32.88 1.63
CA VAL A 49 -16.78 31.89 1.87
C VAL A 49 -15.47 32.64 2.06
N SER A 50 -15.40 33.45 3.11
CA SER A 50 -14.08 33.77 3.61
C SER A 50 -13.47 32.46 4.10
N ASN A 51 -12.28 32.13 3.61
CA ASN A 51 -11.48 31.01 4.10
C ASN A 51 -10.39 31.59 5.01
N PRO A 52 -10.75 32.07 6.21
CA PRO A 52 -9.79 32.73 7.08
C PRO A 52 -8.67 31.77 7.47
N ILE A 53 -7.43 32.25 7.40
CA ILE A 53 -6.27 31.52 7.87
C ILE A 53 -6.06 31.87 9.33
N LYS A 54 -6.23 30.87 10.20
CA LYS A 54 -5.97 30.99 11.63
C LYS A 54 -4.49 30.75 11.90
N LEU A 55 -3.84 31.73 12.50
CA LEU A 55 -2.47 31.64 12.98
C LEU A 55 -2.48 31.46 14.52
N PRO A 56 -1.35 31.02 15.12
CA PRO A 56 -1.14 31.09 16.56
C PRO A 56 -1.54 32.44 17.18
N GLU A 57 -1.91 32.41 18.46
CA GLU A 57 -2.37 33.58 19.24
C GLU A 57 -3.72 34.16 18.78
N GLY A 58 -4.48 33.39 17.98
CA GLY A 58 -5.83 33.78 17.57
C GLY A 58 -5.86 34.84 16.48
N ILE A 59 -4.74 35.13 15.82
CA ILE A 59 -4.72 35.99 14.64
C ILE A 59 -5.44 35.28 13.50
N VAL A 60 -6.39 35.96 12.89
CA VAL A 60 -7.17 35.42 11.78
C VAL A 60 -7.06 36.36 10.59
N LEU A 61 -6.38 35.90 9.55
CA LEU A 61 -6.15 36.67 8.33
C LEU A 61 -7.13 36.27 7.24
N ASP A 62 -7.58 37.26 6.47
CA ASP A 62 -8.24 36.99 5.20
C ASP A 62 -7.25 36.37 4.20
N ARG A 63 -7.66 35.29 3.53
CA ARG A 63 -6.79 34.53 2.63
C ARG A 63 -6.34 35.37 1.45
N ASP A 64 -7.24 36.13 0.85
CA ASP A 64 -6.95 36.91 -0.35
C ASP A 64 -6.00 38.06 -0.03
N THR A 65 -6.15 38.64 1.16
CA THR A 65 -5.22 39.63 1.73
C THR A 65 -3.83 39.04 1.95
N LEU A 66 -3.73 37.85 2.56
CA LEU A 66 -2.44 37.17 2.77
C LEU A 66 -1.78 36.81 1.43
N PHE A 67 -2.55 36.30 0.48
CA PHE A 67 -2.04 35.89 -0.84
C PHE A 67 -1.59 37.10 -1.65
N SER A 68 -2.33 38.22 -1.59
CA SER A 68 -1.90 39.49 -2.18
C SER A 68 -0.60 39.99 -1.57
N ALA A 69 -0.39 39.79 -0.26
CA ALA A 69 0.86 40.13 0.40
C ALA A 69 2.02 39.23 -0.07
N PHE A 70 1.78 37.92 -0.26
CA PHE A 70 2.76 37.02 -0.88
C PHE A 70 3.06 37.41 -2.33
N GLN A 71 2.06 37.80 -3.12
CA GLN A 71 2.30 38.26 -4.50
C GLN A 71 3.22 39.48 -4.54
N LYS A 72 3.00 40.46 -3.65
CA LYS A 72 3.86 41.65 -3.54
C LYS A 72 5.27 41.31 -3.09
N ALA A 73 5.41 40.46 -2.06
CA ALA A 73 6.71 39.97 -1.61
C ALA A 73 7.44 39.20 -2.74
N ALA A 74 6.71 38.39 -3.50
CA ALA A 74 7.20 37.69 -4.69
C ALA A 74 7.51 38.65 -5.86
N ALA A 75 6.98 39.86 -5.88
CA ALA A 75 7.34 40.87 -6.88
C ALA A 75 8.58 41.69 -6.48
N GLY A 76 8.99 41.61 -5.20
CA GLY A 76 9.99 42.50 -4.59
C GLY A 76 9.41 43.86 -4.19
N GLU A 77 8.09 43.95 -4.09
CA GLU A 77 7.38 45.18 -3.71
C GLU A 77 7.30 45.32 -2.19
N PRO A 78 7.27 46.56 -1.65
CA PRO A 78 7.14 46.79 -0.22
C PRO A 78 5.83 46.19 0.30
N GLN A 79 5.92 45.54 1.47
CA GLN A 79 4.79 44.89 2.10
C GLN A 79 3.72 45.93 2.49
N SER A 80 2.47 45.65 2.12
CA SER A 80 1.33 46.48 2.56
C SER A 80 0.99 46.17 4.02
N GLU A 81 0.47 47.16 4.75
CA GLU A 81 -0.01 46.93 6.12
C GLU A 81 -0.99 45.76 6.16
N MET A 82 -0.68 44.73 6.94
CA MET A 82 -1.56 43.58 7.10
C MET A 82 -2.53 43.82 8.26
N ARG A 83 -3.82 43.66 7.98
CA ARG A 83 -4.89 43.73 8.99
C ARG A 83 -5.53 42.36 9.13
N ASP A 84 -5.87 41.99 10.35
CA ASP A 84 -6.70 40.81 10.58
C ASP A 84 -8.17 41.08 10.23
N ILE A 85 -9.01 40.06 10.37
CA ILE A 85 -10.45 40.16 10.09
C ILE A 85 -11.18 41.15 11.02
N ASP A 86 -10.59 41.51 12.15
CA ASP A 86 -11.11 42.51 13.10
C ASP A 86 -10.62 43.93 12.76
N GLY A 87 -9.85 44.08 11.68
CA GLY A 87 -9.28 45.35 11.21
C GLY A 87 -8.05 45.82 11.99
N VAL A 88 -7.55 45.01 12.94
CA VAL A 88 -6.38 45.32 13.76
C VAL A 88 -5.12 45.15 12.92
N LYS A 89 -4.29 46.19 12.89
CA LYS A 89 -2.99 46.16 12.22
C LYS A 89 -2.07 45.17 12.94
N ARG A 90 -1.48 44.24 12.20
CA ARG A 90 -0.52 43.26 12.69
C ARG A 90 0.87 43.61 12.16
N ASP A 91 1.85 43.59 13.06
CA ASP A 91 3.25 43.73 12.68
C ASP A 91 3.75 42.36 12.20
N VAL A 92 3.80 42.22 10.89
CA VAL A 92 4.06 40.94 10.21
C VAL A 92 5.13 41.19 9.17
N GLU A 93 6.19 40.38 9.20
CA GLU A 93 7.25 40.39 8.20
C GLU A 93 7.10 39.18 7.29
N ILE A 94 7.09 39.41 5.98
CA ILE A 94 7.09 38.34 4.97
C ILE A 94 8.46 38.28 4.32
N ILE A 95 9.17 37.18 4.55
CA ILE A 95 10.42 36.85 3.85
C ILE A 95 10.12 35.72 2.88
N MET A 96 10.66 35.76 1.66
CA MET A 96 10.39 34.76 0.64
C MET A 96 11.66 34.29 -0.04
N ASP A 97 11.82 32.99 -0.16
CA ASP A 97 12.83 32.37 -1.02
C ASP A 97 12.16 31.72 -2.25
N ASP A 98 12.90 30.90 -3.01
CA ASP A 98 12.37 30.24 -4.21
C ASP A 98 11.46 29.03 -3.90
N ARG A 99 11.32 28.63 -2.63
CA ARG A 99 10.56 27.43 -2.20
C ARG A 99 9.38 27.75 -1.30
N ALA A 100 9.48 28.77 -0.46
CA ALA A 100 8.48 29.09 0.55
C ALA A 100 8.42 30.60 0.86
N ALA A 101 7.31 31.01 1.46
CA ALA A 101 7.22 32.26 2.20
C ALA A 101 7.28 31.98 3.70
N TYR A 102 7.93 32.84 4.44
CA TYR A 102 8.01 32.82 5.90
C TYR A 102 7.30 34.05 6.44
N LEU A 103 6.24 33.80 7.19
CA LEU A 103 5.47 34.81 7.91
C LEU A 103 6.00 34.89 9.33
N THR A 104 6.63 36.00 9.69
CA THR A 104 7.16 36.23 11.04
C THR A 104 6.33 37.28 11.75
N TYR A 105 5.88 36.98 12.97
CA TYR A 105 5.19 37.93 13.84
C TYR A 105 5.43 37.55 15.30
N GLY A 106 5.76 38.53 16.14
CA GLY A 106 6.13 38.27 17.53
C GLY A 106 7.28 37.25 17.63
N THR A 107 7.01 36.08 18.22
CA THR A 107 7.98 34.97 18.35
C THR A 107 7.73 33.83 17.36
N HIS A 108 6.71 33.93 16.52
CA HIS A 108 6.30 32.89 15.58
C HIS A 108 6.92 33.11 14.22
N ARG A 109 7.39 32.03 13.60
CA ARG A 109 7.80 31.98 12.19
C ARG A 109 7.09 30.82 11.51
N ILE A 110 6.20 31.13 10.57
CA ILE A 110 5.35 30.15 9.90
C ILE A 110 5.77 30.04 8.44
N ALA A 111 6.04 28.82 7.99
CA ALA A 111 6.35 28.55 6.59
C ALA A 111 5.08 28.29 5.79
N PHE A 112 5.01 28.89 4.59
CA PHE A 112 4.00 28.66 3.57
C PHE A 112 4.72 28.06 2.35
N PRO A 113 4.73 26.72 2.21
CA PRO A 113 5.37 26.04 1.10
C PRO A 113 4.80 26.53 -0.24
N HIS A 114 5.68 26.59 -1.23
CA HIS A 114 5.39 26.91 -2.63
C HIS A 114 4.86 28.31 -2.90
N ALA A 115 4.76 29.19 -1.88
CA ALA A 115 4.23 30.54 -2.03
C ALA A 115 4.96 31.41 -3.07
N ALA A 116 6.22 31.08 -3.40
CA ALA A 116 6.96 31.72 -4.49
C ALA A 116 6.28 31.56 -5.88
N LEU A 117 5.47 30.51 -6.06
CA LEU A 117 4.67 30.29 -7.27
C LEU A 117 3.52 31.30 -7.43
N LEU A 118 3.17 32.07 -6.38
CA LEU A 118 2.19 33.16 -6.50
C LEU A 118 2.72 34.37 -7.27
N SER A 119 4.01 34.43 -7.62
CA SER A 119 4.58 35.57 -8.34
C SER A 119 3.83 35.86 -9.64
N THR A 120 3.53 37.14 -9.89
CA THR A 120 2.96 37.58 -11.18
C THR A 120 3.98 37.51 -12.32
N LYS A 121 5.29 37.40 -12.01
CA LYS A 121 6.39 37.35 -12.97
C LYS A 121 6.67 35.89 -13.40
N PRO A 122 6.47 35.51 -14.69
CA PRO A 122 6.64 34.13 -15.16
C PRO A 122 8.04 33.56 -14.88
N GLU A 123 9.10 34.34 -15.09
CA GLU A 123 10.48 33.91 -14.85
C GLU A 123 10.73 33.52 -13.39
N ARG A 124 10.14 34.26 -12.44
CA ARG A 124 10.27 33.93 -11.01
C ARG A 124 9.52 32.65 -10.69
N ARG A 125 8.32 32.44 -11.24
CA ARG A 125 7.59 31.18 -11.04
C ARG A 125 8.33 29.98 -11.63
N GLN A 126 8.93 30.11 -12.81
CA GLN A 126 9.74 29.05 -13.42
C GLN A 126 10.98 28.71 -12.59
N ARG A 127 11.67 29.72 -12.05
CA ARG A 127 12.79 29.52 -11.12
C ARG A 127 12.36 28.82 -9.84
N ALA A 128 11.26 29.28 -9.23
CA ALA A 128 10.69 28.68 -8.03
C ALA A 128 10.27 27.22 -8.27
N MET A 129 9.54 26.95 -9.36
CA MET A 129 9.18 25.60 -9.77
C MET A 129 10.42 24.71 -9.94
N SER A 130 11.47 25.20 -10.60
CA SER A 130 12.73 24.47 -10.73
C SER A 130 13.40 24.21 -9.39
N ALA A 131 13.32 25.14 -8.43
CA ALA A 131 13.87 24.98 -7.08
C ALA A 131 13.07 23.99 -6.21
N ILE A 132 11.75 23.91 -6.43
CA ILE A 132 10.82 22.97 -5.80
C ILE A 132 11.03 21.56 -6.36
N LEU A 133 11.10 21.41 -7.69
CA LEU A 133 11.32 20.12 -8.36
C LEU A 133 12.68 19.47 -8.05
N LYS A 134 13.62 20.20 -7.42
CA LYS A 134 14.84 19.62 -6.85
C LYS A 134 14.60 18.83 -5.55
N CYS A 135 13.43 18.98 -4.93
CA CYS A 135 13.07 18.34 -3.66
C CYS A 135 11.70 17.66 -3.72
N CYS A 136 11.10 17.56 -4.90
CA CYS A 136 9.80 16.95 -5.10
C CYS A 136 9.86 16.04 -6.32
N THR A 137 9.42 14.80 -6.14
CA THR A 137 9.32 13.83 -7.21
C THR A 137 7.93 13.88 -7.80
N LEU A 138 7.88 14.12 -9.11
CA LEU A 138 6.67 14.03 -9.94
C LEU A 138 6.95 13.13 -11.14
N THR A 139 5.91 12.44 -11.60
CA THR A 139 5.95 11.76 -12.91
C THR A 139 6.24 12.75 -14.04
N ALA A 140 6.76 12.25 -15.16
CA ALA A 140 7.00 13.06 -16.34
C ALA A 140 5.74 13.86 -16.78
N GLN A 141 4.57 13.21 -16.70
CA GLN A 141 3.29 13.84 -17.02
C GLN A 141 2.90 14.92 -16.02
N ALA A 142 2.96 14.64 -14.72
CA ALA A 142 2.63 15.63 -13.68
C ALA A 142 3.56 16.85 -13.74
N ARG A 143 4.85 16.64 -14.05
CA ARG A 143 5.81 17.73 -14.30
C ARG A 143 5.42 18.56 -15.52
N ALA A 144 5.02 17.93 -16.62
CA ALA A 144 4.57 18.64 -17.82
C ALA A 144 3.30 19.46 -17.57
N GLN A 145 2.34 18.90 -16.81
CA GLN A 145 1.13 19.60 -16.38
C GLN A 145 1.47 20.82 -15.50
N LEU A 146 2.33 20.64 -14.50
CA LEU A 146 2.80 21.72 -13.64
C LEU A 146 3.47 22.83 -14.46
N GLN A 147 4.36 22.47 -15.39
CA GLN A 147 5.01 23.44 -16.27
C GLN A 147 3.99 24.23 -17.11
N ALA A 148 2.96 23.57 -17.64
CA ALA A 148 1.91 24.21 -18.43
C ALA A 148 1.14 25.24 -17.59
N ILE A 149 0.77 24.89 -16.35
CA ILE A 149 0.08 25.79 -15.41
C ILE A 149 0.95 27.00 -15.06
N ILE A 150 2.21 26.75 -14.65
CA ILE A 150 3.15 27.80 -14.24
C ILE A 150 3.46 28.80 -15.37
N SER A 151 3.40 28.35 -16.62
CA SER A 151 3.71 29.15 -17.80
C SER A 151 2.56 30.03 -18.30
N LYS A 152 1.35 29.94 -17.73
CA LYS A 152 0.21 30.79 -18.11
C LYS A 152 0.55 32.28 -17.93
N VAL A 153 0.16 33.10 -18.91
CA VAL A 153 0.38 34.56 -18.87
C VAL A 153 -0.55 35.21 -17.85
N ASP A 154 -1.80 34.75 -17.82
CA ASP A 154 -2.89 35.14 -16.93
C ASP A 154 -2.95 34.27 -15.66
N TYR A 155 -1.79 33.98 -15.08
CA TYR A 155 -1.68 33.13 -13.89
C TYR A 155 -2.46 33.69 -12.69
N SER A 156 -3.49 32.95 -12.29
CA SER A 156 -4.44 33.29 -11.24
C SER A 156 -4.16 32.55 -9.93
N GLN A 157 -4.93 32.87 -8.88
CA GLN A 157 -4.89 32.09 -7.65
C GLN A 157 -5.40 30.65 -7.85
N ALA A 158 -6.35 30.44 -8.77
CA ALA A 158 -6.85 29.09 -9.09
C ALA A 158 -5.74 28.23 -9.68
N ASP A 159 -4.92 28.79 -10.58
CA ASP A 159 -3.74 28.12 -11.15
C ASP A 159 -2.71 27.76 -10.07
N PHE A 160 -2.54 28.62 -9.08
CA PHE A 160 -1.68 28.31 -7.92
C PHE A 160 -2.21 27.13 -7.10
N PHE A 161 -3.52 27.03 -6.87
CA PHE A 161 -4.08 25.89 -6.18
C PHE A 161 -3.96 24.61 -7.00
N GLU A 162 -4.19 24.68 -8.31
CA GLU A 162 -3.99 23.55 -9.23
C GLU A 162 -2.53 23.05 -9.20
N ALA A 163 -1.57 23.97 -9.29
CA ALA A 163 -0.15 23.65 -9.14
C ALA A 163 0.18 23.05 -7.76
N ARG A 164 -0.44 23.56 -6.69
CA ARG A 164 -0.25 23.03 -5.33
C ARG A 164 -0.81 21.62 -5.18
N THR A 165 -1.95 21.30 -5.79
CA THR A 165 -2.53 19.95 -5.77
C THR A 165 -1.57 18.95 -6.43
N ILE A 166 -0.98 19.30 -7.58
CA ILE A 166 0.04 18.46 -8.23
C ILE A 166 1.24 18.22 -7.29
N LEU A 167 1.74 19.27 -6.63
CA LEU A 167 2.86 19.18 -5.69
C LEU A 167 2.51 18.45 -4.39
N ALA A 168 1.24 18.46 -3.97
CA ALA A 168 0.76 17.73 -2.80
C ALA A 168 0.81 16.21 -3.03
N GLY A 169 0.68 15.77 -4.29
CA GLY A 169 0.90 14.38 -4.68
C GLY A 169 2.36 13.93 -4.70
N ALA A 170 3.34 14.79 -4.38
CA ALA A 170 4.74 14.36 -4.32
C ALA A 170 5.01 13.47 -3.08
N PRO A 171 5.78 12.37 -3.20
CA PRO A 171 6.16 11.53 -2.06
C PRO A 171 6.79 12.30 -0.88
N GLU A 172 7.54 13.36 -1.16
CA GLU A 172 8.21 14.20 -0.17
C GLU A 172 7.23 15.07 0.62
N SER A 173 6.12 15.49 -0.02
CA SER A 173 5.02 16.20 0.64
C SER A 173 4.39 15.29 1.70
N PHE A 174 4.06 14.04 1.32
CA PHE A 174 3.56 13.03 2.27
C PHE A 174 4.59 12.75 3.38
N ALA A 175 5.86 12.54 3.04
CA ALA A 175 6.91 12.23 4.00
C ALA A 175 7.09 13.35 5.05
N THR A 176 6.95 14.61 4.63
CA THR A 176 6.99 15.77 5.52
C THR A 176 5.79 15.77 6.48
N SER A 177 4.57 15.61 5.97
CA SER A 177 3.36 15.56 6.79
C SER A 177 3.36 14.39 7.77
N LEU A 178 3.84 13.21 7.35
CA LEU A 178 3.97 12.04 8.20
C LEU A 178 4.97 12.29 9.34
N ARG A 179 6.11 12.92 9.06
CA ARG A 179 7.10 13.27 10.08
C ARG A 179 6.51 14.24 11.11
N GLU A 180 5.82 15.27 10.65
CA GLU A 180 5.13 16.22 11.54
C GLU A 180 4.05 15.56 12.40
N ALA A 181 3.34 14.55 11.87
CA ALA A 181 2.35 13.77 12.63
C ALA A 181 3.03 12.86 13.66
N ALA A 182 4.15 12.23 13.29
CA ALA A 182 4.95 11.40 14.19
C ALA A 182 5.55 12.21 15.34
N ASP A 183 6.07 13.41 15.07
CA ASP A 183 6.64 14.32 16.08
C ASP A 183 5.60 14.79 17.10
N LYS A 184 4.31 14.81 16.72
CA LYS A 184 3.18 15.10 17.64
C LYS A 184 2.80 13.89 18.52
N GLY A 185 3.36 12.71 18.26
CA GLY A 185 3.16 11.49 19.05
C GLY A 185 1.80 10.82 18.88
N LYS A 186 1.03 11.15 17.84
CA LYS A 186 -0.28 10.55 17.57
C LYS A 186 -0.43 10.24 16.08
N LEU A 187 0.00 9.04 15.69
CA LEU A 187 -0.23 8.52 14.34
C LEU A 187 -1.56 7.76 14.28
N GLY A 188 -2.43 8.16 13.37
CA GLY A 188 -3.65 7.45 12.99
C GLY A 188 -3.55 6.84 11.59
N LYS A 189 -4.61 6.14 11.17
CA LYS A 189 -4.71 5.52 9.84
C LYS A 189 -4.56 6.56 8.72
N ILE A 190 -5.15 7.75 8.90
CA ILE A 190 -5.13 8.82 7.90
C ILE A 190 -3.74 9.45 7.73
N ASP A 191 -2.91 9.44 8.78
CA ASP A 191 -1.53 9.96 8.68
C ASP A 191 -0.62 9.03 7.87
N LEU A 192 -0.98 7.75 7.77
CA LEU A 192 -0.29 6.72 6.99
C LEU A 192 -0.83 6.57 5.57
N LEU A 193 -1.76 7.44 5.13
CA LEU A 193 -2.33 7.37 3.79
C LEU A 193 -2.24 8.75 3.12
N PRO A 194 -1.80 8.83 1.86
CA PRO A 194 -1.82 10.08 1.12
C PRO A 194 -3.27 10.52 0.85
N SER A 195 -3.51 11.84 0.80
CA SER A 195 -4.79 12.40 0.34
C SER A 195 -4.93 12.38 -1.18
N GLU A 196 -3.82 12.57 -1.89
CA GLU A 196 -3.81 12.70 -3.35
C GLU A 196 -3.60 11.35 -4.04
N ILE A 197 -4.38 11.08 -5.09
CA ILE A 197 -4.31 9.84 -5.87
C ILE A 197 -2.99 9.76 -6.65
N GLU A 198 -2.51 10.91 -7.14
CA GLU A 198 -1.29 11.07 -7.92
C GLU A 198 -0.04 10.63 -7.14
N HIS A 199 -0.10 10.61 -5.81
CA HIS A 199 0.97 10.09 -4.95
C HIS A 199 1.40 8.67 -5.34
N TRP A 200 0.43 7.80 -5.63
CA TRP A 200 0.72 6.40 -5.95
C TRP A 200 1.43 6.25 -7.31
N GLU A 201 1.11 7.12 -8.28
CA GLU A 201 1.79 7.17 -9.56
C GLU A 201 3.19 7.80 -9.44
N ASN A 202 3.34 8.85 -8.62
CA ASN A 202 4.63 9.50 -8.37
C ASN A 202 5.63 8.60 -7.62
N LEU A 203 5.16 7.66 -6.80
CA LEU A 203 6.00 6.61 -6.20
C LEU A 203 6.55 5.64 -7.26
N THR A 204 5.76 5.34 -8.28
CA THR A 204 6.04 4.29 -9.27
C THR A 204 6.12 4.90 -10.67
N ALA A 205 5.13 4.61 -11.51
CA ALA A 205 4.83 5.26 -12.78
C ALA A 205 3.32 5.15 -13.04
N ARG A 206 2.78 6.06 -13.85
CA ARG A 206 1.40 5.96 -14.32
C ARG A 206 1.26 4.74 -15.23
N ARG A 207 0.34 3.83 -14.88
CA ARG A 207 -0.01 2.71 -15.76
C ARG A 207 -0.79 3.24 -16.98
N LEU A 208 -0.40 2.80 -18.16
CA LEU A 208 -1.12 3.09 -19.39
C LEU A 208 -1.87 1.84 -19.83
N THR A 209 -1.16 0.86 -20.37
CA THR A 209 -1.74 -0.32 -21.02
C THR A 209 -1.22 -1.64 -20.49
N SER A 210 -0.19 -1.64 -19.65
CA SER A 210 0.39 -2.87 -19.13
C SER A 210 -0.58 -3.61 -18.20
N GLU A 211 -0.79 -4.90 -18.48
CA GLU A 211 -1.62 -5.82 -17.68
C GLU A 211 -0.77 -6.74 -16.80
N LEU A 212 0.52 -6.90 -17.14
CA LEU A 212 1.49 -7.69 -16.38
C LEU A 212 2.62 -6.80 -15.86
N LEU A 213 3.21 -7.21 -14.73
CA LEU A 213 4.36 -6.51 -14.13
C LEU A 213 5.55 -6.42 -15.09
N VAL A 214 5.83 -7.47 -15.86
CA VAL A 214 6.98 -7.49 -16.78
C VAL A 214 6.84 -6.44 -17.88
N ASP A 215 5.63 -6.29 -18.44
CA ASP A 215 5.35 -5.29 -19.46
C ASP A 215 5.45 -3.88 -18.86
N PHE A 216 4.92 -3.70 -17.65
CA PHE A 216 5.01 -2.42 -16.95
C PHE A 216 6.45 -2.00 -16.65
N ILE A 217 7.30 -2.95 -16.25
CA ILE A 217 8.72 -2.72 -16.01
C ILE A 217 9.43 -2.28 -17.30
N GLN A 218 9.12 -2.92 -18.42
CA GLN A 218 9.78 -2.68 -19.70
C GLN A 218 9.29 -1.41 -20.41
N ASN A 219 8.05 -0.98 -20.14
CA ASN A 219 7.42 0.17 -20.77
C ASN A 219 7.33 1.35 -19.78
N GLU A 220 6.20 1.52 -19.09
CA GLU A 220 5.89 2.74 -18.35
C GLU A 220 6.90 3.05 -17.23
N LEU A 221 7.37 2.04 -16.50
CA LEU A 221 8.35 2.24 -15.43
C LEU A 221 9.76 2.54 -15.97
N ALA A 222 10.13 1.97 -17.12
CA ALA A 222 11.41 2.26 -17.77
C ALA A 222 11.45 3.71 -18.27
N ASP A 223 10.39 4.18 -18.92
CA ASP A 223 10.25 5.56 -19.40
C ASP A 223 10.32 6.56 -18.25
N GLU A 224 9.60 6.28 -17.16
CA GLU A 224 9.60 7.14 -15.97
C GLU A 224 10.98 7.18 -15.30
N ARG A 225 11.69 6.04 -15.21
CA ARG A 225 13.07 6.00 -14.70
C ARG A 225 14.03 6.80 -15.58
N ALA A 226 13.93 6.67 -16.90
CA ALA A 226 14.75 7.45 -17.82
C ALA A 226 14.52 8.96 -17.65
N SER A 227 13.26 9.38 -17.48
CA SER A 227 12.89 10.77 -17.17
C SER A 227 13.48 11.26 -15.85
N ARG A 228 13.48 10.44 -14.80
CA ARG A 228 14.08 10.78 -13.49
C ARG A 228 15.60 10.91 -13.58
N LEU A 229 16.24 9.98 -14.26
CA LEU A 229 17.71 9.96 -14.38
C LEU A 229 18.26 11.11 -15.23
N ALA A 230 17.45 11.72 -16.09
CA ALA A 230 17.80 12.98 -16.78
C ALA A 230 18.00 14.17 -15.80
N HIS A 231 17.55 14.03 -14.55
CA HIS A 231 17.72 15.00 -13.47
C HIS A 231 18.35 14.30 -12.24
N PRO A 232 19.64 13.94 -12.30
CA PRO A 232 20.23 12.86 -11.51
C PRO A 232 20.29 13.09 -10.00
N MET A 233 20.09 14.33 -9.52
CA MET A 233 20.05 14.60 -8.08
C MET A 233 18.91 13.79 -7.46
N ASP A 234 19.26 12.88 -6.56
CA ASP A 234 18.35 12.05 -5.75
C ASP A 234 17.46 11.08 -6.57
N ALA A 235 17.69 10.94 -7.88
CA ALA A 235 16.89 10.06 -8.74
C ALA A 235 16.92 8.59 -8.29
N ILE A 236 18.09 8.13 -7.82
CA ILE A 236 18.26 6.76 -7.30
C ILE A 236 17.48 6.56 -5.99
N ASP A 237 17.33 7.61 -5.17
CA ASP A 237 16.57 7.54 -3.91
C ASP A 237 15.11 7.24 -4.20
N VAL A 238 14.54 7.91 -5.18
CA VAL A 238 13.16 7.70 -5.58
C VAL A 238 13.00 6.34 -6.27
N ILE A 239 13.86 6.02 -7.23
CA ILE A 239 13.78 4.76 -7.99
C ILE A 239 13.88 3.56 -7.05
N SER A 240 14.70 3.65 -6.01
CA SER A 240 14.90 2.57 -5.03
C SER A 240 13.66 2.26 -4.19
N LEU A 241 12.66 3.14 -4.11
CA LEU A 241 11.36 2.82 -3.49
C LEU A 241 10.66 1.66 -4.20
N THR A 242 10.96 1.45 -5.49
CA THR A 242 10.38 0.37 -6.28
C THR A 242 11.17 -0.94 -6.21
N PHE A 243 12.23 -1.05 -5.39
CA PHE A 243 13.09 -2.26 -5.34
C PHE A 243 12.47 -3.43 -4.55
N GLY A 244 11.15 -3.61 -4.59
CA GLY A 244 10.42 -4.69 -3.90
C GLY A 244 10.74 -6.11 -4.40
N GLY A 245 11.50 -6.25 -5.49
CA GLY A 245 11.93 -7.53 -6.06
C GLY A 245 13.16 -7.35 -6.97
N PRO A 246 13.88 -8.44 -7.30
CA PRO A 246 15.12 -8.37 -8.07
C PRO A 246 14.91 -7.85 -9.51
N GLU A 247 13.80 -8.19 -10.16
CA GLU A 247 13.46 -7.70 -11.51
C GLU A 247 13.17 -6.19 -11.55
N LEU A 248 12.91 -5.57 -10.40
CA LEU A 248 12.66 -4.15 -10.30
C LEU A 248 13.95 -3.34 -10.20
N VAL A 249 15.13 -3.96 -10.01
CA VAL A 249 16.40 -3.25 -10.04
C VAL A 249 16.87 -3.07 -11.49
N PRO A 250 16.98 -1.83 -12.01
CA PRO A 250 17.33 -1.59 -13.40
C PRO A 250 18.84 -1.71 -13.63
N LEU A 251 19.41 -2.90 -13.43
CA LEU A 251 20.87 -3.14 -13.49
C LEU A 251 21.48 -2.63 -14.80
N GLU A 252 20.81 -2.85 -15.94
CA GLU A 252 21.28 -2.38 -17.26
C GLU A 252 21.43 -0.87 -17.34
N VAL A 253 20.50 -0.12 -16.73
CA VAL A 253 20.56 1.34 -16.66
C VAL A 253 21.66 1.77 -15.68
N MET A 254 21.76 1.10 -14.53
CA MET A 254 22.77 1.41 -13.50
C MET A 254 24.21 1.21 -14.02
N ARG A 255 24.44 0.26 -14.94
CA ARG A 255 25.76 0.05 -15.58
C ARG A 255 26.25 1.25 -16.38
N GLN A 256 25.35 2.12 -16.84
CA GLN A 256 25.67 3.31 -17.64
C GLN A 256 26.23 4.45 -16.79
N PHE A 257 26.04 4.42 -15.47
CA PHE A 257 26.55 5.44 -14.56
C PHE A 257 28.06 5.30 -14.33
N GLY A 258 28.72 6.44 -14.12
CA GLY A 258 30.09 6.48 -13.62
C GLY A 258 30.18 5.81 -12.25
N ALA A 259 31.27 5.08 -12.00
CA ALA A 259 31.43 4.33 -10.75
C ALA A 259 31.37 5.25 -9.51
N ASP A 260 31.95 6.45 -9.57
CA ASP A 260 31.97 7.40 -8.45
C ASP A 260 30.57 7.93 -8.12
N GLU A 261 29.79 8.31 -9.14
CA GLU A 261 28.42 8.79 -8.99
C GLU A 261 27.52 7.69 -8.40
N LEU A 262 27.63 6.47 -8.93
CA LEU A 262 26.85 5.35 -8.45
C LEU A 262 27.23 4.96 -7.01
N LEU A 263 28.52 4.90 -6.68
CA LEU A 263 28.97 4.62 -5.30
C LEU A 263 28.49 5.68 -4.31
N ALA A 264 28.48 6.96 -4.71
CA ALA A 264 27.96 8.04 -3.88
C ALA A 264 26.45 7.87 -3.62
N ALA A 265 25.68 7.55 -4.66
CA ALA A 265 24.25 7.28 -4.52
C ALA A 265 23.97 6.05 -3.65
N LEU A 266 24.69 4.93 -3.85
CA LEU A 266 24.52 3.72 -3.03
C LEU A 266 24.85 3.96 -1.56
N ARG A 267 25.87 4.77 -1.26
CA ARG A 267 26.17 5.18 0.12
C ARG A 267 25.12 6.12 0.70
N HIS A 268 24.48 6.95 -0.12
CA HIS A 268 23.36 7.75 0.35
C HIS A 268 22.18 6.86 0.76
N LEU A 269 21.91 5.77 0.03
CA LEU A 269 20.86 4.81 0.39
C LEU A 269 21.06 4.15 1.77
N LEU A 270 22.31 4.00 2.24
CA LEU A 270 22.61 3.49 3.59
C LEU A 270 22.07 4.38 4.72
N GLN A 271 21.78 5.65 4.42
CA GLN A 271 21.20 6.59 5.39
C GLN A 271 19.70 6.35 5.59
N PHE A 272 19.05 5.65 4.65
CA PHE A 272 17.64 5.33 4.75
C PHE A 272 17.40 4.07 5.59
N LYS A 273 16.21 4.02 6.18
CA LYS A 273 15.70 2.87 6.92
C LYS A 273 14.81 2.01 6.01
N ASP A 274 15.32 1.65 4.84
CA ASP A 274 14.57 0.93 3.80
C ASP A 274 15.32 -0.34 3.39
N PRO A 275 14.95 -1.50 3.97
CA PRO A 275 15.62 -2.76 3.68
C PRO A 275 15.55 -3.19 2.20
N PHE A 276 14.49 -2.84 1.47
CA PHE A 276 14.35 -3.21 0.05
C PHE A 276 15.25 -2.35 -0.84
N ALA A 277 15.37 -1.06 -0.56
CA ALA A 277 16.33 -0.20 -1.26
C ALA A 277 17.77 -0.70 -1.06
N MET A 278 18.12 -1.12 0.16
CA MET A 278 19.44 -1.68 0.47
C MET A 278 19.66 -3.05 -0.20
N ALA A 279 18.66 -3.92 -0.26
CA ALA A 279 18.77 -5.18 -0.99
C ALA A 279 18.99 -4.95 -2.50
N GLY A 280 18.30 -3.98 -3.10
CA GLY A 280 18.56 -3.58 -4.48
C GLY A 280 19.91 -2.89 -4.69
N ALA A 281 20.39 -2.12 -3.72
CA ALA A 281 21.74 -1.58 -3.73
C ALA A 281 22.80 -2.69 -3.70
N PHE A 282 22.55 -3.78 -2.95
CA PHE A 282 23.40 -4.96 -2.97
C PHE A 282 23.40 -5.67 -4.32
N ASP A 283 22.25 -5.77 -5.00
CA ASP A 283 22.18 -6.32 -6.36
C ASP A 283 23.06 -5.53 -7.35
N ILE A 284 23.09 -4.20 -7.22
CA ILE A 284 23.96 -3.31 -8.01
C ILE A 284 25.43 -3.54 -7.65
N CYS A 285 25.76 -3.69 -6.36
CA CYS A 285 27.12 -3.99 -5.93
C CYS A 285 27.60 -5.34 -6.49
N ALA A 286 26.76 -6.38 -6.41
CA ALA A 286 27.05 -7.70 -6.96
C ALA A 286 27.31 -7.62 -8.47
N ASP A 287 26.48 -6.90 -9.23
CA ASP A 287 26.65 -6.71 -10.67
C ASP A 287 28.01 -6.09 -11.06
N ARG A 288 28.60 -5.29 -10.17
CA ARG A 288 29.86 -4.55 -10.41
C ARG A 288 31.07 -5.11 -9.67
N ALA A 289 30.87 -6.06 -8.74
CA ALA A 289 31.90 -6.55 -7.82
C ALA A 289 33.13 -7.13 -8.52
N ALA A 290 32.94 -7.83 -9.64
CA ALA A 290 34.04 -8.41 -10.42
C ALA A 290 34.90 -7.35 -11.14
N SER A 291 34.34 -6.16 -11.38
CA SER A 291 34.98 -5.10 -12.15
C SER A 291 35.64 -4.00 -11.31
N ASP A 292 35.14 -3.77 -10.09
CA ASP A 292 35.59 -2.68 -9.22
C ASP A 292 35.41 -3.03 -7.74
N VAL A 293 36.52 -3.21 -7.03
CA VAL A 293 36.58 -3.59 -5.61
C VAL A 293 35.87 -2.59 -4.68
N ARG A 294 35.65 -1.35 -5.12
CA ARG A 294 34.93 -0.36 -4.30
C ARG A 294 33.47 -0.75 -4.10
N PHE A 295 32.87 -1.48 -5.05
CA PHE A 295 31.53 -2.06 -4.87
C PHE A 295 31.53 -3.23 -3.90
N VAL A 296 32.64 -3.96 -3.76
CA VAL A 296 32.80 -4.98 -2.71
C VAL A 296 32.70 -4.33 -1.33
N ASN A 297 33.41 -3.22 -1.13
CA ASN A 297 33.41 -2.47 0.13
C ASN A 297 32.02 -1.91 0.47
N VAL A 298 31.31 -1.31 -0.50
CA VAL A 298 29.94 -0.82 -0.27
C VAL A 298 28.97 -1.97 -0.03
N GLY A 299 29.11 -3.10 -0.72
CA GLY A 299 28.31 -4.29 -0.43
C GLY A 299 28.55 -4.83 0.98
N ASP A 300 29.78 -4.74 1.49
CA ASP A 300 30.09 -5.05 2.88
C ASP A 300 29.36 -4.12 3.87
N GLU A 301 29.39 -2.80 3.62
CA GLU A 301 28.65 -1.78 4.39
C GLU A 301 27.13 -2.07 4.38
N ILE A 302 26.58 -2.46 3.23
CA ILE A 302 25.16 -2.83 3.06
C ILE A 302 24.81 -4.07 3.87
N LEU A 303 25.63 -5.13 3.82
CA LEU A 303 25.39 -6.34 4.60
C LEU A 303 25.47 -6.08 6.10
N ASP A 304 26.42 -5.27 6.58
CA ASP A 304 26.49 -4.86 7.98
C ASP A 304 25.22 -4.11 8.41
N ARG A 305 24.64 -3.32 7.51
CA ARG A 305 23.41 -2.57 7.74
C ARG A 305 22.14 -3.43 7.65
N LEU A 306 22.09 -4.41 6.77
CA LEU A 306 20.91 -5.26 6.59
C LEU A 306 20.86 -6.39 7.62
N VAL A 307 21.94 -7.16 7.74
CA VAL A 307 21.93 -8.43 8.48
C VAL A 307 22.73 -8.38 9.79
N GLY A 308 23.53 -7.33 10.01
CA GLY A 308 24.34 -7.18 11.22
C GLY A 308 23.56 -6.87 12.51
N ASP A 309 22.29 -6.42 12.41
CA ASP A 309 21.42 -6.14 13.55
C ASP A 309 20.00 -6.63 13.26
N ARG A 310 19.68 -7.83 13.78
CA ARG A 310 18.37 -8.48 13.61
C ARG A 310 17.24 -7.64 14.21
N GLN A 311 17.44 -7.04 15.37
CA GLN A 311 16.38 -6.33 16.07
C GLN A 311 16.01 -5.05 15.32
N ARG A 312 17.02 -4.29 14.86
CA ARG A 312 16.77 -3.13 13.99
C ARG A 312 16.04 -3.53 12.71
N LEU A 313 16.52 -4.56 12.01
CA LEU A 313 15.88 -5.03 10.77
C LEU A 313 14.42 -5.42 11.04
N HIS A 314 14.16 -6.17 12.11
CA HIS A 314 12.81 -6.59 12.50
C HIS A 314 11.89 -5.39 12.76
N GLY A 315 12.36 -4.37 13.47
CA GLY A 315 11.61 -3.14 13.69
C GLY A 315 11.29 -2.39 12.39
N GLU A 316 12.26 -2.27 11.47
CA GLU A 316 12.05 -1.64 10.17
C GLU A 316 11.04 -2.43 9.31
N LEU A 317 11.15 -3.75 9.29
CA LEU A 317 10.22 -4.61 8.57
C LEU A 317 8.82 -4.67 9.20
N THR A 318 8.70 -4.41 10.51
CA THR A 318 7.41 -4.24 11.20
C THR A 318 6.69 -3.00 10.71
N THR A 319 7.39 -1.87 10.61
CA THR A 319 6.85 -0.63 10.05
C THR A 319 6.45 -0.82 8.59
N PHE A 320 7.31 -1.47 7.79
CA PHE A 320 7.02 -1.81 6.41
C PHE A 320 5.73 -2.64 6.28
N ALA A 321 5.65 -3.76 7.02
CA ALA A 321 4.50 -4.65 6.98
C ALA A 321 3.20 -3.94 7.38
N ALA A 322 3.24 -3.12 8.44
CA ALA A 322 2.07 -2.37 8.89
C ALA A 322 1.58 -1.36 7.82
N ALA A 323 2.50 -0.60 7.24
CA ALA A 323 2.20 0.35 6.17
C ALA A 323 1.67 -0.37 4.92
N PHE A 324 2.26 -1.52 4.56
CA PHE A 324 1.84 -2.32 3.42
C PHE A 324 0.41 -2.85 3.58
N VAL A 325 0.05 -3.36 4.76
CA VAL A 325 -1.31 -3.83 5.07
C VAL A 325 -2.32 -2.69 4.92
N ILE A 326 -2.03 -1.51 5.47
CA ILE A 326 -2.92 -0.35 5.42
C ILE A 326 -3.06 0.17 3.98
N ALA A 327 -1.96 0.32 3.27
CA ALA A 327 -1.93 0.80 1.89
C ALA A 327 -2.67 -0.16 0.94
N SER A 328 -2.43 -1.46 1.05
CA SER A 328 -3.09 -2.46 0.21
C SER A 328 -4.61 -2.47 0.42
N ALA A 329 -5.05 -2.41 1.69
CA ALA A 329 -6.47 -2.30 2.01
C ALA A 329 -7.10 -1.01 1.44
N TYR A 330 -6.40 0.13 1.58
CA TYR A 330 -6.87 1.40 1.04
C TYR A 330 -6.98 1.37 -0.49
N LEU A 331 -5.96 0.87 -1.20
CA LEU A 331 -5.95 0.77 -2.65
C LEU A 331 -7.08 -0.12 -3.18
N ALA A 332 -7.39 -1.21 -2.45
CA ALA A 332 -8.48 -2.12 -2.80
C ALA A 332 -9.87 -1.54 -2.57
N GLU A 333 -10.06 -0.67 -1.57
CA GLU A 333 -11.36 -0.01 -1.27
C GLU A 333 -11.56 1.30 -2.06
N HIS A 334 -10.49 1.88 -2.60
CA HIS A 334 -10.53 3.18 -3.23
C HIS A 334 -11.16 3.12 -4.62
N GLN A 335 -12.21 3.92 -4.85
CA GLN A 335 -13.07 3.86 -6.06
C GLN A 335 -12.32 3.91 -7.40
N VAL A 336 -11.22 4.66 -7.47
CA VAL A 336 -10.40 4.79 -8.69
C VAL A 336 -9.26 3.78 -8.71
N LEU A 337 -8.63 3.52 -7.57
CA LEU A 337 -7.37 2.76 -7.50
C LEU A 337 -7.63 1.25 -7.48
N GLN A 338 -8.81 0.81 -7.03
CA GLN A 338 -9.27 -0.57 -7.12
C GLN A 338 -9.39 -1.09 -8.56
N ARG A 339 -9.36 -0.20 -9.56
CA ARG A 339 -9.40 -0.57 -10.98
C ARG A 339 -8.01 -0.79 -11.58
N GLN A 340 -6.95 -0.45 -10.84
CA GLN A 340 -5.59 -0.78 -11.24
C GLN A 340 -5.34 -2.29 -11.08
N PRO A 341 -4.55 -2.93 -11.96
CA PRO A 341 -4.21 -4.34 -11.84
C PRO A 341 -3.54 -4.68 -10.52
N ALA A 342 -3.69 -5.93 -10.09
CA ALA A 342 -3.15 -6.44 -8.83
C ALA A 342 -1.64 -6.17 -8.67
N PHE A 343 -0.86 -6.41 -9.73
CA PHE A 343 0.58 -6.16 -9.71
C PHE A 343 0.91 -4.69 -9.40
N TRP A 344 0.17 -3.76 -9.99
CA TRP A 344 0.42 -2.32 -9.84
C TRP A 344 0.03 -1.87 -8.44
N ARG A 345 -1.13 -2.30 -7.93
CA ARG A 345 -1.55 -2.00 -6.54
C ARG A 345 -0.52 -2.51 -5.54
N ARG A 346 -0.01 -3.73 -5.74
CA ARG A 346 1.00 -4.31 -4.87
C ARG A 346 2.34 -3.54 -4.92
N LEU A 347 2.80 -3.17 -6.11
CA LEU A 347 4.00 -2.35 -6.28
C LEU A 347 3.85 -0.97 -5.65
N ALA A 348 2.70 -0.32 -5.82
CA ALA A 348 2.39 0.98 -5.22
C ALA A 348 2.34 0.90 -3.69
N ALA A 349 1.68 -0.12 -3.13
CA ALA A 349 1.66 -0.38 -1.69
C ALA A 349 3.05 -0.65 -1.12
N ALA A 350 3.88 -1.45 -1.80
CA ALA A 350 5.26 -1.72 -1.42
C ALA A 350 6.12 -0.46 -1.43
N SER A 351 6.00 0.35 -2.48
CA SER A 351 6.76 1.61 -2.62
C SER A 351 6.36 2.63 -1.56
N HIS A 352 5.08 2.68 -1.21
CA HIS A 352 4.59 3.52 -0.12
C HIS A 352 5.07 3.01 1.25
N ALA A 353 5.01 1.70 1.49
CA ALA A 353 5.52 1.09 2.72
C ALA A 353 7.02 1.34 2.89
N ALA A 354 7.80 1.28 1.82
CA ALA A 354 9.21 1.65 1.81
C ALA A 354 9.39 3.11 2.24
N LEU A 355 8.63 4.05 1.65
CA LEU A 355 8.67 5.48 2.03
C LEU A 355 8.30 5.70 3.50
N VAL A 356 7.22 5.09 3.99
CA VAL A 356 6.81 5.19 5.40
C VAL A 356 7.91 4.69 6.31
N THR A 357 8.57 3.59 5.95
CA THR A 357 9.69 3.03 6.72
C THR A 357 10.90 3.96 6.70
N ARG A 358 11.20 4.65 5.59
CA ARG A 358 12.25 5.69 5.57
C ARG A 358 11.97 6.83 6.54
N VAL A 359 10.70 7.23 6.68
CA VAL A 359 10.30 8.35 7.54
C VAL A 359 10.29 7.95 9.01
N LEU A 360 9.64 6.82 9.34
CA LEU A 360 9.41 6.40 10.72
C LEU A 360 10.52 5.51 11.28
N GLY A 361 11.14 4.69 10.42
CA GLY A 361 12.08 3.65 10.84
C GLY A 361 11.43 2.50 11.59
N GLY A 362 12.25 1.75 12.33
CA GLY A 362 11.78 0.75 13.31
C GLY A 362 11.85 1.28 14.73
N ASN A 363 10.79 1.06 15.53
CA ASN A 363 10.81 1.28 16.97
C ASN A 363 10.89 -0.06 17.69
N SER A 364 12.04 -0.35 18.30
CA SER A 364 12.35 -1.66 18.89
C SER A 364 11.62 -2.00 20.19
N ASN A 365 10.88 -1.03 20.75
CA ASN A 365 10.34 -1.13 22.11
C ASN A 365 8.82 -1.33 22.19
N GLU A 366 8.09 -1.22 21.07
CA GLU A 366 6.64 -1.46 20.99
C GLU A 366 6.26 -2.25 19.71
N GLU A 367 7.16 -3.13 19.23
CA GLU A 367 7.11 -3.80 17.92
C GLU A 367 5.81 -4.58 17.67
N ALA A 368 5.25 -5.24 18.70
CA ALA A 368 3.99 -5.97 18.55
C ALA A 368 2.76 -5.05 18.41
N SER A 369 2.87 -3.73 18.63
CA SER A 369 1.72 -2.83 18.68
C SER A 369 1.30 -2.32 17.30
N LEU A 370 2.27 -1.93 16.43
CA LEU A 370 1.96 -1.26 15.16
C LEU A 370 1.39 -2.21 14.12
N LEU A 371 2.06 -3.34 13.86
CA LEU A 371 1.55 -4.34 12.91
C LEU A 371 0.23 -4.93 13.42
N SER A 372 0.12 -5.27 14.71
CA SER A 372 -1.15 -5.74 15.27
C SER A 372 -2.27 -4.71 15.18
N TRP A 373 -1.96 -3.41 15.35
CA TRP A 373 -2.91 -2.33 15.12
C TRP A 373 -3.34 -2.26 13.66
N ALA A 374 -2.40 -2.31 12.71
CA ALA A 374 -2.67 -2.32 11.28
C ALA A 374 -3.53 -3.52 10.87
N THR A 375 -3.20 -4.73 11.32
CA THR A 375 -3.97 -5.95 11.10
C THR A 375 -5.38 -5.84 11.71
N ARG A 376 -5.53 -5.22 12.89
CA ARG A 376 -6.85 -5.03 13.50
C ARG A 376 -7.75 -4.10 12.69
N ILE A 377 -7.21 -3.01 12.13
CA ILE A 377 -8.03 -2.00 11.41
C ILE A 377 -8.21 -2.29 9.92
N SER A 378 -7.26 -3.00 9.30
CA SER A 378 -7.16 -3.18 7.86
C SER A 378 -6.85 -4.62 7.44
N GLY A 379 -6.54 -5.51 8.38
CA GLY A 379 -6.10 -6.87 8.07
C GLY A 379 -7.13 -7.71 7.34
N LYS A 380 -8.42 -7.63 7.69
CA LYS A 380 -9.48 -8.37 6.96
C LYS A 380 -9.57 -7.90 5.50
N THR A 381 -9.63 -6.58 5.27
CA THR A 381 -9.66 -5.99 3.91
C THR A 381 -8.41 -6.37 3.13
N PHE A 382 -7.22 -6.18 3.71
CA PHE A 382 -5.96 -6.56 3.11
C PHE A 382 -5.98 -8.03 2.69
N TYR A 383 -6.27 -8.94 3.63
CA TYR A 383 -6.22 -10.37 3.40
C TYR A 383 -7.19 -10.80 2.28
N LEU A 384 -8.45 -10.33 2.33
CA LEU A 384 -9.45 -10.65 1.30
C LEU A 384 -9.12 -10.01 -0.06
N SER A 385 -8.50 -8.82 -0.09
CA SER A 385 -8.09 -8.18 -1.34
C SER A 385 -7.01 -8.97 -2.07
N VAL A 386 -6.03 -9.50 -1.33
CA VAL A 386 -4.95 -10.31 -1.91
C VAL A 386 -5.50 -11.61 -2.48
N LEU A 387 -6.41 -12.27 -1.76
CA LEU A 387 -7.04 -13.51 -2.24
C LEU A 387 -8.01 -13.28 -3.40
N ASN A 388 -8.69 -12.13 -3.44
CA ASN A 388 -9.56 -11.76 -4.55
C ASN A 388 -8.77 -11.62 -5.87
N ASP A 389 -7.50 -11.25 -5.77
CA ASP A 389 -6.56 -11.10 -6.89
C ASP A 389 -5.87 -12.42 -7.28
N ALA A 390 -6.16 -13.54 -6.58
CA ALA A 390 -5.53 -14.83 -6.84
C ALA A 390 -5.89 -15.43 -8.21
N ASP A 391 -6.94 -14.94 -8.87
CA ASP A 391 -7.26 -15.34 -10.24
C ASP A 391 -6.25 -14.80 -11.26
N VAL A 392 -5.57 -13.70 -10.95
CA VAL A 392 -4.49 -13.15 -11.78
C VAL A 392 -3.14 -13.50 -11.15
N GLU A 393 -2.96 -13.30 -9.85
CA GLU A 393 -1.68 -13.46 -9.15
C GLU A 393 -1.75 -14.49 -8.01
N PRO A 394 -1.97 -15.78 -8.32
CA PRO A 394 -2.23 -16.82 -7.32
C PRO A 394 -1.05 -17.12 -6.39
N ARG A 395 0.15 -16.65 -6.73
CA ARG A 395 1.39 -17.20 -6.18
C ARG A 395 1.83 -16.54 -4.88
N TRP A 396 1.49 -15.26 -4.69
CA TRP A 396 1.85 -14.52 -3.49
C TRP A 396 0.75 -14.60 -2.44
N ARG A 397 1.14 -14.76 -1.17
CA ARG A 397 0.20 -14.98 -0.05
C ARG A 397 0.20 -13.80 0.91
N PRO A 398 -0.98 -13.41 1.44
CA PRO A 398 -1.06 -12.37 2.46
C PRO A 398 -0.33 -12.76 3.75
N ASP A 399 -0.22 -14.06 4.05
CA ASP A 399 0.48 -14.60 5.22
C ASP A 399 1.98 -14.26 5.25
N TRP A 400 2.56 -13.90 4.10
CA TRP A 400 3.99 -13.61 3.99
C TRP A 400 4.33 -12.15 4.31
N ILE A 401 3.34 -11.29 4.59
CA ILE A 401 3.60 -9.94 5.11
C ILE A 401 3.80 -9.96 6.64
N SER A 402 4.88 -10.60 7.08
CA SER A 402 5.38 -10.49 8.45
C SER A 402 6.86 -10.10 8.43
N PRO A 403 7.39 -9.48 9.49
CA PRO A 403 8.79 -9.10 9.54
C PRO A 403 9.74 -10.28 9.27
N ASN A 404 9.40 -11.47 9.76
CA ASN A 404 10.23 -12.66 9.60
C ASN A 404 10.20 -13.20 8.17
N PHE A 405 9.02 -13.27 7.54
CA PHE A 405 8.91 -13.69 6.12
C PHE A 405 9.58 -12.68 5.18
N VAL A 406 9.43 -11.38 5.44
CA VAL A 406 10.08 -10.34 4.63
C VAL A 406 11.61 -10.34 4.84
N ALA A 407 12.10 -10.62 6.05
CA ALA A 407 13.53 -10.81 6.29
C ALA A 407 14.09 -12.01 5.52
N ALA A 408 13.33 -13.12 5.47
CA ALA A 408 13.69 -14.30 4.71
C ALA A 408 13.72 -14.03 3.19
N ASP A 409 12.76 -13.27 2.64
CA ASP A 409 12.75 -12.81 1.25
C ASP A 409 14.01 -11.99 0.91
N ILE A 410 14.32 -10.98 1.74
CA ILE A 410 15.53 -10.17 1.59
C ILE A 410 16.77 -11.05 1.64
N TYR A 411 16.86 -11.96 2.61
CA TYR A 411 18.00 -12.87 2.75
C TYR A 411 18.16 -13.78 1.52
N GLY A 412 17.07 -14.37 1.02
CA GLY A 412 17.07 -15.19 -0.19
C GLY A 412 17.55 -14.42 -1.41
N ARG A 413 17.14 -13.16 -1.55
CA ARG A 413 17.63 -12.26 -2.60
C ARG A 413 19.12 -11.96 -2.49
N LEU A 414 19.62 -11.67 -1.29
CA LEU A 414 21.06 -11.45 -1.06
C LEU A 414 21.88 -12.70 -1.42
N LEU A 415 21.40 -13.89 -1.02
CA LEU A 415 22.01 -15.16 -1.39
C LEU A 415 22.00 -15.37 -2.91
N ALA A 416 20.88 -15.12 -3.59
CA ALA A 416 20.79 -15.26 -5.05
C ALA A 416 21.78 -14.33 -5.76
N SER A 417 21.94 -13.09 -5.28
CA SER A 417 22.93 -12.15 -5.81
C SER A 417 24.38 -12.60 -5.60
N LEU A 418 24.70 -13.18 -4.43
CA LEU A 418 26.00 -13.78 -4.19
C LEU A 418 26.25 -15.02 -5.06
N GLN A 419 25.25 -15.89 -5.21
CA GLN A 419 25.33 -17.11 -6.03
C GLN A 419 25.61 -16.81 -7.50
N ARG A 420 25.08 -15.71 -8.04
CA ARG A 420 25.36 -15.26 -9.42
C ARG A 420 26.84 -14.96 -9.67
N LEU A 421 27.63 -14.68 -8.62
CA LEU A 421 29.07 -14.45 -8.73
C LEU A 421 29.88 -15.74 -8.80
N GLY A 422 29.27 -16.90 -8.52
CA GLY A 422 29.97 -18.19 -8.46
C GLY A 422 31.14 -18.14 -7.50
N ASP A 423 32.29 -18.67 -7.89
CA ASP A 423 33.51 -18.67 -7.07
C ASP A 423 34.14 -17.28 -6.89
N ASN A 424 33.78 -16.30 -7.73
CA ASN A 424 34.29 -14.93 -7.65
C ASN A 424 33.59 -14.09 -6.56
N GLY A 425 32.58 -14.65 -5.88
CA GLY A 425 31.88 -13.97 -4.79
C GLY A 425 32.82 -13.63 -3.62
N PRO A 426 32.84 -12.39 -3.11
CA PRO A 426 33.67 -11.99 -1.97
C PRO A 426 33.46 -12.88 -0.73
N GLU A 427 34.55 -13.34 -0.13
CA GLU A 427 34.49 -14.20 1.06
C GLU A 427 33.86 -13.48 2.27
N SER A 428 34.06 -12.16 2.37
CA SER A 428 33.41 -11.33 3.40
C SER A 428 31.90 -11.41 3.33
N TRP A 429 31.33 -11.39 2.13
CA TRP A 429 29.88 -11.49 1.91
C TRP A 429 29.34 -12.88 2.25
N ARG A 430 30.04 -13.95 1.84
CA ARG A 430 29.67 -15.35 2.20
C ARG A 430 29.59 -15.51 3.71
N ARG A 431 30.64 -15.09 4.41
CA ARG A 431 30.74 -15.19 5.86
C ARG A 431 29.60 -14.45 6.56
N LYS A 432 29.33 -13.19 6.19
CA LYS A 432 28.25 -12.38 6.78
C LYS A 432 26.87 -13.01 6.59
N LEU A 433 26.59 -13.55 5.40
CA LEU A 433 25.31 -14.21 5.14
C LEU A 433 25.18 -15.54 5.90
N GLU A 434 26.24 -16.35 5.97
CA GLU A 434 26.20 -17.59 6.77
C GLU A 434 26.04 -17.30 8.27
N GLU A 435 26.73 -16.29 8.81
CA GLU A 435 26.57 -15.84 10.20
C GLU A 435 25.15 -15.34 10.51
N ALA A 436 24.48 -14.71 9.54
CA ALA A 436 23.11 -14.20 9.70
C ALA A 436 22.02 -15.25 9.49
N LYS A 437 22.33 -16.38 8.86
CA LYS A 437 21.36 -17.40 8.42
C LYS A 437 20.45 -17.88 9.54
N ASP A 438 21.02 -18.40 10.63
CA ASP A 438 20.24 -18.98 11.73
C ASP A 438 19.40 -17.92 12.44
N SER A 439 19.92 -16.69 12.51
CA SER A 439 19.23 -15.54 13.07
C SER A 439 18.01 -15.13 12.23
N ILE A 440 18.11 -15.11 10.91
CA ILE A 440 16.97 -14.74 10.04
C ILE A 440 15.97 -15.89 9.91
N MET A 441 16.47 -17.12 9.90
CA MET A 441 15.68 -18.31 9.58
C MET A 441 14.98 -18.95 10.77
N SER A 442 15.21 -18.49 12.01
CA SER A 442 14.72 -19.18 13.22
C SER A 442 13.20 -19.32 13.30
N ASP A 443 12.46 -18.38 12.70
CA ASP A 443 11.01 -18.24 12.89
C ASP A 443 10.23 -18.39 11.57
N VAL A 444 10.85 -18.96 10.54
CA VAL A 444 10.24 -19.18 9.23
C VAL A 444 10.52 -20.59 8.72
N PRO A 445 9.69 -21.12 7.80
CA PRO A 445 9.99 -22.38 7.12
C PRO A 445 11.33 -22.32 6.39
N ALA A 446 12.06 -23.44 6.33
CA ALA A 446 13.40 -23.52 5.73
C ALA A 446 13.47 -23.04 4.27
N MET A 447 12.38 -23.19 3.51
CA MET A 447 12.28 -22.74 2.12
C MET A 447 11.78 -21.30 1.95
N ALA A 448 11.46 -20.57 3.03
CA ALA A 448 10.93 -19.21 2.95
C ALA A 448 11.78 -18.24 2.09
N PRO A 449 13.13 -18.31 2.08
CA PRO A 449 13.97 -17.50 1.18
C PRO A 449 13.75 -17.73 -0.32
N ASN A 450 13.12 -18.86 -0.68
CA ASN A 450 12.80 -19.21 -2.07
C ASN A 450 11.32 -18.94 -2.41
N PHE A 451 10.53 -18.44 -1.46
CA PHE A 451 9.16 -18.05 -1.75
C PHE A 451 9.15 -16.85 -2.71
N PRO A 452 8.08 -16.66 -3.48
CA PRO A 452 7.93 -15.49 -4.33
C PRO A 452 8.13 -14.19 -3.54
N ALA A 453 8.99 -13.31 -4.05
CA ALA A 453 9.12 -11.97 -3.52
C ALA A 453 7.77 -11.22 -3.58
N LEU A 454 7.66 -10.14 -2.82
CA LEU A 454 6.43 -9.36 -2.69
C LEU A 454 5.76 -9.06 -4.04
N THR A 455 6.52 -8.68 -5.06
CA THR A 455 5.97 -8.31 -6.39
C THR A 455 5.84 -9.47 -7.37
N GLN A 456 6.21 -10.70 -7.00
CA GLN A 456 6.28 -11.87 -7.90
C GLN A 456 5.02 -12.75 -7.90
N GLY A 457 3.84 -12.13 -7.97
CA GLY A 457 2.55 -12.85 -7.88
C GLY A 457 2.14 -13.63 -9.15
N TRP A 458 2.55 -13.20 -10.34
CA TRP A 458 2.12 -13.78 -11.63
C TRP A 458 2.95 -14.99 -12.12
N ARG A 459 4.26 -15.04 -11.84
CA ARG A 459 5.17 -16.01 -12.49
C ARG A 459 4.73 -17.45 -12.22
N MET A 460 4.45 -18.25 -13.25
CA MET A 460 4.14 -19.68 -13.11
C MET A 460 5.43 -20.52 -13.14
N PRO A 461 5.84 -21.18 -12.04
CA PRO A 461 6.85 -22.23 -12.12
C PRO A 461 6.40 -23.38 -13.01
N SER A 462 7.35 -24.18 -13.48
CA SER A 462 7.03 -25.40 -14.21
C SER A 462 6.07 -26.29 -13.41
N SER A 463 5.08 -26.86 -14.11
CA SER A 463 4.17 -27.88 -13.59
C SER A 463 4.72 -29.30 -13.76
N ASP A 464 5.94 -29.44 -14.26
CA ASP A 464 6.57 -30.75 -14.45
C ASP A 464 6.93 -31.36 -13.10
N PRO A 465 6.65 -32.65 -12.89
CA PRO A 465 7.12 -33.34 -11.72
C PRO A 465 8.66 -33.41 -11.74
N PRO A 466 9.31 -33.35 -10.57
CA PRO A 466 10.74 -33.53 -10.48
C PRO A 466 11.13 -34.96 -10.90
N PRO A 467 12.37 -35.18 -11.37
CA PRO A 467 12.82 -36.50 -11.77
C PRO A 467 12.67 -37.52 -10.64
N ALA A 468 12.21 -38.73 -10.98
CA ALA A 468 11.86 -39.78 -10.01
C ALA A 468 13.05 -40.26 -9.16
N ASP A 469 14.27 -40.12 -9.67
CA ASP A 469 15.54 -40.47 -9.02
C ASP A 469 16.06 -39.40 -8.05
N THR A 470 15.32 -38.30 -7.87
CA THR A 470 15.64 -37.27 -6.88
C THR A 470 14.86 -37.51 -5.58
N PRO A 471 15.38 -37.05 -4.43
CA PRO A 471 14.63 -37.12 -3.16
C PRO A 471 13.23 -36.50 -3.24
N LEU A 472 13.06 -35.48 -4.09
CA LEU A 472 11.76 -34.86 -4.31
C LEU A 472 10.83 -35.75 -5.16
N GLY A 473 11.37 -36.43 -6.17
CA GLY A 473 10.64 -37.43 -6.96
C GLY A 473 10.15 -38.61 -6.11
N GLU A 474 10.98 -39.09 -5.19
CA GLU A 474 10.62 -40.14 -4.21
C GLU A 474 9.44 -39.70 -3.34
N LEU A 475 9.47 -38.48 -2.79
CA LEU A 475 8.36 -37.92 -2.01
C LEU A 475 7.04 -37.91 -2.81
N PHE A 476 7.08 -37.46 -4.06
CA PHE A 476 5.90 -37.48 -4.94
C PHE A 476 5.41 -38.91 -5.22
N SER A 477 6.31 -39.86 -5.44
CA SER A 477 5.97 -41.28 -5.61
C SER A 477 5.26 -41.84 -4.38
N GLU A 478 5.81 -41.59 -3.19
CA GLU A 478 5.24 -42.05 -1.91
C GLU A 478 3.86 -41.43 -1.62
N PHE A 479 3.64 -40.18 -2.04
CA PHE A 479 2.33 -39.52 -1.95
C PHE A 479 1.35 -40.05 -2.99
N GLY A 480 1.84 -40.42 -4.18
CA GLY A 480 1.09 -41.09 -5.23
C GLY A 480 0.49 -42.42 -4.76
N GLU A 481 1.33 -43.24 -4.12
CA GLU A 481 0.96 -44.57 -3.64
C GLU A 481 0.04 -44.53 -2.42
N GLN A 482 0.28 -43.61 -1.49
CA GLN A 482 -0.45 -43.52 -0.22
C GLN A 482 -0.84 -42.06 0.09
N PRO A 483 -1.84 -41.50 -0.61
CA PRO A 483 -2.28 -40.14 -0.36
C PRO A 483 -2.96 -40.03 1.01
N GLY A 484 -2.41 -39.17 1.87
CA GLY A 484 -2.95 -38.88 3.20
C GLY A 484 -2.55 -37.49 3.67
N VAL A 485 -3.26 -36.94 4.67
CA VAL A 485 -3.10 -35.54 5.08
C VAL A 485 -1.68 -35.23 5.57
N GLY A 486 -1.10 -36.14 6.36
CA GLY A 486 0.26 -35.95 6.89
C GLY A 486 1.32 -35.85 5.79
N LYS A 487 1.25 -36.72 4.77
CA LYS A 487 2.15 -36.67 3.60
C LYS A 487 1.86 -35.43 2.74
N PHE A 488 0.59 -35.07 2.56
CA PHE A 488 0.20 -33.89 1.80
C PHE A 488 0.78 -32.60 2.38
N LEU A 489 0.76 -32.43 3.70
CA LEU A 489 1.31 -31.24 4.38
C LEU A 489 2.83 -31.09 4.21
N GLN A 490 3.57 -32.16 3.90
CA GLN A 490 5.00 -32.08 3.62
C GLN A 490 5.30 -31.29 2.33
N PHE A 491 4.33 -31.22 1.40
CA PHE A 491 4.47 -30.46 0.16
C PHE A 491 4.21 -28.97 0.29
N MET A 492 3.83 -28.46 1.46
CA MET A 492 3.43 -27.06 1.62
C MET A 492 4.52 -26.08 1.15
N GLN A 493 5.74 -26.22 1.69
CA GLN A 493 6.88 -25.38 1.33
C GLN A 493 7.32 -25.55 -0.13
N LEU A 494 7.27 -26.79 -0.63
CA LEU A 494 7.62 -27.13 -2.00
C LEU A 494 6.62 -26.52 -2.99
N THR A 495 5.34 -26.51 -2.62
CA THR A 495 4.25 -25.96 -3.43
C THR A 495 4.35 -24.44 -3.54
N TYR A 496 4.69 -23.75 -2.46
CA TYR A 496 4.90 -22.30 -2.50
C TYR A 496 6.12 -21.92 -3.33
N THR A 497 7.19 -22.73 -3.26
CA THR A 497 8.45 -22.46 -3.97
C THR A 497 8.36 -22.83 -5.46
N PHE A 498 8.09 -24.11 -5.73
CA PHE A 498 8.17 -24.74 -7.04
C PHE A 498 6.80 -25.07 -7.63
N GLY A 499 5.77 -25.19 -6.80
CA GLY A 499 4.44 -25.62 -7.23
C GLY A 499 4.13 -27.06 -7.09
N PHE A 500 2.98 -27.40 -7.66
CA PHE A 500 2.39 -28.71 -7.50
C PHE A 500 2.00 -29.29 -8.86
N PRO A 501 2.59 -30.44 -9.25
CA PRO A 501 2.34 -31.06 -10.55
C PRO A 501 0.87 -31.41 -10.75
N VAL A 502 0.32 -31.10 -11.92
CA VAL A 502 -1.09 -31.37 -12.26
C VAL A 502 -1.38 -32.88 -12.29
N GLN A 503 -0.37 -33.70 -12.57
CA GLN A 503 -0.46 -35.16 -12.61
C GLN A 503 -0.79 -35.76 -11.23
N MET A 504 -0.49 -35.05 -10.15
CA MET A 504 -0.73 -35.49 -8.77
C MET A 504 -2.15 -35.13 -8.26
N ARG A 505 -3.01 -34.62 -9.14
CA ARG A 505 -4.39 -34.22 -8.85
C ARG A 505 -5.19 -35.26 -8.08
N GLU A 506 -5.20 -36.51 -8.55
CA GLU A 506 -5.98 -37.58 -7.91
C GLU A 506 -5.53 -37.84 -6.47
N SER A 507 -4.22 -37.77 -6.21
CA SER A 507 -3.66 -37.92 -4.86
C SER A 507 -4.07 -36.78 -3.94
N VAL A 508 -4.14 -35.54 -4.45
CA VAL A 508 -4.64 -34.39 -3.67
C VAL A 508 -6.13 -34.56 -3.34
N LEU A 509 -6.96 -34.96 -4.31
CA LEU A 509 -8.37 -35.23 -4.08
C LEU A 509 -8.57 -36.33 -3.03
N LYS A 510 -7.78 -37.42 -3.09
CA LYS A 510 -7.79 -38.48 -2.07
C LYS A 510 -7.36 -37.96 -0.70
N ALA A 511 -6.35 -37.09 -0.62
CA ALA A 511 -5.93 -36.47 0.63
C ALA A 511 -7.01 -35.54 1.23
N VAL A 512 -7.73 -34.77 0.41
CA VAL A 512 -8.87 -33.94 0.84
C VAL A 512 -10.04 -34.81 1.32
N GLN A 513 -10.30 -35.94 0.66
CA GLN A 513 -11.31 -36.91 1.11
C GLN A 513 -10.91 -37.56 2.44
N ALA A 514 -9.64 -37.94 2.61
CA ALA A 514 -9.10 -38.44 3.88
C ALA A 514 -9.25 -37.40 5.00
N LEU A 515 -8.92 -36.12 4.72
CA LEU A 515 -9.12 -35.02 5.66
C LEU A 515 -10.58 -34.94 6.14
N ARG A 516 -11.56 -35.11 5.24
CA ARG A 516 -12.98 -35.11 5.60
C ARG A 516 -13.34 -36.21 6.61
N SER A 517 -12.78 -37.41 6.46
CA SER A 517 -12.96 -38.50 7.44
C SER A 517 -12.23 -38.27 8.75
N GLU A 518 -11.11 -37.54 8.72
CA GLU A 518 -10.24 -37.29 9.88
C GLU A 518 -10.56 -36.01 10.65
N LEU A 519 -11.54 -35.19 10.21
CA LEU A 519 -11.86 -33.89 10.82
C LEU A 519 -12.09 -33.92 12.35
N ALA A 520 -12.54 -35.05 12.89
CA ALA A 520 -12.80 -35.20 14.33
C ALA A 520 -11.54 -35.50 15.16
N THR A 521 -10.47 -36.00 14.53
CA THR A 521 -9.26 -36.50 15.20
C THR A 521 -8.01 -35.71 14.85
N ILE A 522 -7.99 -35.05 13.69
CA ILE A 522 -6.85 -34.24 13.26
C ILE A 522 -6.76 -32.93 14.06
N LEU A 523 -5.52 -32.46 14.27
CA LEU A 523 -5.30 -31.14 14.86
C LEU A 523 -5.94 -30.04 13.98
N PRO A 524 -6.66 -29.09 14.59
CA PRO A 524 -7.33 -28.03 13.84
C PRO A 524 -6.41 -27.24 12.90
N ASP A 525 -5.17 -26.99 13.29
CA ASP A 525 -4.26 -26.19 12.48
C ASP A 525 -3.71 -26.99 11.29
N HIS A 526 -3.52 -28.31 11.45
CA HIS A 526 -3.19 -29.20 10.33
C HIS A 526 -4.36 -29.30 9.34
N ALA A 527 -5.60 -29.37 9.82
CA ALA A 527 -6.76 -29.34 8.94
C ALA A 527 -6.87 -28.02 8.16
N GLN A 528 -6.53 -26.89 8.80
CA GLN A 528 -6.54 -25.59 8.13
C GLN A 528 -5.44 -25.52 7.08
N ALA A 529 -4.20 -25.87 7.45
CA ALA A 529 -3.08 -25.88 6.52
C ALA A 529 -3.32 -26.78 5.31
N ALA A 530 -4.00 -27.92 5.49
CA ALA A 530 -4.35 -28.81 4.39
C ALA A 530 -5.42 -28.21 3.46
N LEU A 531 -6.43 -27.51 4.01
CA LEU A 531 -7.42 -26.79 3.21
C LEU A 531 -6.80 -25.62 2.45
N ASP A 532 -5.94 -24.83 3.10
CA ASP A 532 -5.25 -23.69 2.49
C ASP A 532 -4.32 -24.17 1.36
N LEU A 533 -3.56 -25.25 1.60
CA LEU A 533 -2.70 -25.85 0.57
C LEU A 533 -3.52 -26.38 -0.61
N ALA A 534 -4.65 -27.05 -0.37
CA ALA A 534 -5.50 -27.56 -1.42
C ALA A 534 -6.21 -26.44 -2.21
N ALA A 535 -6.67 -25.37 -1.54
CA ALA A 535 -7.23 -24.19 -2.19
C ALA A 535 -6.19 -23.51 -3.09
N PHE A 536 -4.97 -23.33 -2.59
CA PHE A 536 -3.84 -22.77 -3.34
C PHE A 536 -3.51 -23.61 -4.58
N ILE A 537 -3.42 -24.94 -4.43
CA ILE A 537 -3.18 -25.85 -5.56
C ILE A 537 -4.32 -25.76 -6.57
N ALA A 538 -5.58 -25.71 -6.12
CA ALA A 538 -6.74 -25.61 -7.01
C ALA A 538 -6.75 -24.31 -7.80
N ALA A 539 -6.52 -23.16 -7.14
CA ALA A 539 -6.42 -21.86 -7.77
C ALA A 539 -5.31 -21.84 -8.83
N ARG A 540 -4.13 -22.30 -8.44
CA ARG A 540 -2.95 -22.29 -9.31
C ARG A 540 -3.07 -23.21 -10.52
N ASN A 541 -3.60 -24.42 -10.33
CA ASN A 541 -3.73 -25.42 -11.39
C ASN A 541 -5.04 -25.26 -12.20
N ARG A 542 -5.87 -24.25 -11.87
CA ARG A 542 -7.22 -24.05 -12.44
C ARG A 542 -8.10 -25.29 -12.33
N ASP A 543 -8.01 -25.97 -11.18
CA ASP A 543 -8.74 -27.21 -10.90
C ASP A 543 -10.05 -26.94 -10.16
N THR A 544 -11.13 -26.78 -10.93
CA THR A 544 -12.45 -26.46 -10.40
C THR A 544 -13.07 -27.58 -9.58
N GLU A 545 -12.70 -28.85 -9.83
CA GLU A 545 -13.20 -30.00 -9.06
C GLU A 545 -12.56 -30.03 -7.67
N LEU A 546 -11.24 -29.84 -7.60
CA LEU A 546 -10.54 -29.74 -6.31
C LEU A 546 -11.05 -28.52 -5.53
N ALA A 547 -11.22 -27.38 -6.19
CA ALA A 547 -11.78 -26.18 -5.57
C ALA A 547 -13.17 -26.41 -4.96
N GLU A 548 -14.05 -27.16 -5.63
CA GLU A 548 -15.37 -27.51 -5.11
C GLU A 548 -15.26 -28.43 -3.88
N ALA A 549 -14.40 -29.46 -3.94
CA ALA A 549 -14.19 -30.36 -2.81
C ALA A 549 -13.68 -29.63 -1.57
N VAL A 550 -12.73 -28.70 -1.74
CA VAL A 550 -12.17 -27.87 -0.67
C VAL A 550 -13.22 -26.92 -0.11
N ALA A 551 -13.98 -26.23 -0.97
CA ALA A 551 -15.01 -25.29 -0.56
C ALA A 551 -16.10 -25.95 0.30
N VAL A 552 -16.58 -27.13 -0.11
CA VAL A 552 -17.57 -27.92 0.65
C VAL A 552 -16.98 -28.32 2.01
N LEU A 553 -15.76 -28.83 2.03
CA LEU A 553 -15.11 -29.30 3.26
C LEU A 553 -14.86 -28.16 4.26
N ALA A 554 -14.47 -26.96 3.78
CA ALA A 554 -14.26 -25.79 4.61
C ALA A 554 -15.56 -25.36 5.32
N ILE A 555 -16.69 -25.32 4.59
CA ILE A 555 -18.01 -25.01 5.15
C ILE A 555 -18.43 -26.07 6.17
N GLU A 556 -18.31 -27.36 5.84
CA GLU A 556 -18.65 -28.45 6.77
C GLU A 556 -17.88 -28.35 8.09
N ARG A 557 -16.60 -28.01 8.01
CA ARG A 557 -15.74 -27.86 9.17
C ARG A 557 -16.17 -26.68 10.05
N LEU A 558 -16.52 -25.53 9.48
CA LEU A 558 -17.03 -24.39 10.23
C LEU A 558 -18.32 -24.76 10.98
N VAL A 559 -19.25 -25.46 10.32
CA VAL A 559 -20.53 -25.88 10.91
C VAL A 559 -20.31 -26.84 12.09
N ARG A 560 -19.35 -27.76 11.97
CA ARG A 560 -19.03 -28.73 13.04
C ARG A 560 -18.34 -28.08 14.24
N SER A 561 -17.36 -27.22 14.01
CA SER A 561 -16.57 -26.59 15.08
C SER A 561 -17.31 -25.46 15.78
N ARG A 562 -18.14 -24.70 15.05
CA ARG A 562 -18.80 -23.46 15.51
C ARG A 562 -17.83 -22.41 16.06
N ASP A 563 -16.58 -22.48 15.62
CA ASP A 563 -15.48 -21.64 16.09
C ASP A 563 -15.41 -20.34 15.25
N VAL A 564 -15.44 -19.19 15.94
CA VAL A 564 -15.36 -17.86 15.31
C VAL A 564 -14.05 -17.71 14.55
N ASP A 565 -12.96 -18.23 15.10
CA ASP A 565 -11.61 -18.08 14.54
C ASP A 565 -11.46 -18.82 13.20
N ARG A 566 -12.44 -19.68 12.85
CA ARG A 566 -12.49 -20.42 11.58
C ARG A 566 -13.29 -19.72 10.50
N LEU A 567 -14.00 -18.64 10.80
CA LEU A 567 -14.82 -17.94 9.82
C LEU A 567 -13.99 -17.31 8.70
N LEU A 568 -13.02 -16.45 9.05
CA LEU A 568 -12.18 -15.79 8.05
C LEU A 568 -11.37 -16.81 7.23
N PRO A 569 -10.75 -17.85 7.82
CA PRO A 569 -10.12 -18.92 7.05
C PRO A 569 -11.08 -19.65 6.09
N THR A 570 -12.33 -19.86 6.50
CA THR A 570 -13.35 -20.47 5.62
C THR A 570 -13.66 -19.56 4.44
N ILE A 571 -13.96 -18.28 4.68
CA ILE A 571 -14.22 -17.30 3.60
C ILE A 571 -13.01 -17.20 2.67
N SER A 572 -11.80 -17.18 3.23
CA SER A 572 -10.55 -17.12 2.50
C SER A 572 -10.39 -18.30 1.54
N ALA A 573 -10.62 -19.53 2.03
CA ALA A 573 -10.60 -20.72 1.19
C ALA A 573 -11.67 -20.65 0.08
N LEU A 574 -12.86 -20.11 0.35
CA LEU A 574 -13.91 -19.95 -0.67
C LEU A 574 -13.51 -18.95 -1.76
N VAL A 575 -12.93 -17.80 -1.38
CA VAL A 575 -12.44 -16.77 -2.31
C VAL A 575 -11.31 -17.33 -3.16
N GLU A 576 -10.32 -17.99 -2.56
CA GLU A 576 -9.21 -18.60 -3.27
C GLU A 576 -9.68 -19.75 -4.20
N CYS A 577 -10.63 -20.58 -3.76
CA CYS A 577 -11.24 -21.61 -4.61
C CYS A 577 -12.01 -21.02 -5.80
N ALA A 578 -12.42 -19.74 -5.77
CA ALA A 578 -13.02 -19.09 -6.93
C ALA A 578 -11.97 -18.78 -8.01
N ALA A 579 -10.71 -18.57 -7.64
CA ALA A 579 -9.62 -18.35 -8.59
C ALA A 579 -9.29 -19.59 -9.45
N ALA A 580 -9.80 -20.77 -9.11
CA ALA A 580 -9.64 -21.97 -9.94
C ALA A 580 -10.42 -21.89 -11.27
N PHE A 581 -11.40 -21.00 -11.38
CA PHE A 581 -12.20 -20.82 -12.59
C PHE A 581 -11.46 -19.91 -13.57
N THR A 582 -11.48 -20.28 -14.86
CA THR A 582 -10.88 -19.46 -15.93
C THR A 582 -11.80 -18.32 -16.36
N ASP A 583 -13.12 -18.58 -16.38
CA ASP A 583 -14.12 -17.54 -16.65
C ASP A 583 -14.43 -16.76 -15.36
N ARG A 584 -14.15 -15.45 -15.38
CA ARG A 584 -14.32 -14.57 -14.21
C ARG A 584 -15.78 -14.48 -13.77
N LYS A 585 -16.73 -14.49 -14.70
CA LYS A 585 -18.16 -14.38 -14.36
C LYS A 585 -18.62 -15.63 -13.63
N ASP A 586 -18.30 -16.82 -14.15
CA ASP A 586 -18.60 -18.10 -13.52
C ASP A 586 -17.95 -18.22 -12.12
N ALA A 587 -16.72 -17.69 -11.99
CA ALA A 587 -16.00 -17.61 -10.71
C ALA A 587 -16.78 -16.81 -9.66
N LEU A 588 -17.23 -15.60 -10.03
CA LEU A 588 -17.95 -14.70 -9.12
C LEU A 588 -19.36 -15.19 -8.78
N GLU A 589 -20.09 -15.75 -9.74
CA GLU A 589 -21.39 -16.38 -9.50
C GLU A 589 -21.27 -17.58 -8.55
N THR A 590 -20.24 -18.41 -8.74
CA THR A 590 -19.96 -19.55 -7.87
C THR A 590 -19.57 -19.10 -6.47
N LEU A 591 -18.70 -18.10 -6.34
CA LEU A 591 -18.33 -17.51 -5.06
C LEU A 591 -19.55 -16.95 -4.33
N ALA A 592 -20.38 -16.15 -4.99
CA ALA A 592 -21.59 -15.56 -4.39
C ALA A 592 -22.54 -16.63 -3.83
N ARG A 593 -22.75 -17.72 -4.58
CA ARG A 593 -23.55 -18.87 -4.13
C ARG A 593 -22.93 -19.59 -2.93
N ARG A 594 -21.61 -19.78 -2.92
CA ARG A 594 -20.89 -20.39 -1.79
C ARG A 594 -20.98 -19.53 -0.53
N LEU A 595 -20.86 -18.21 -0.67
CA LEU A 595 -21.03 -17.25 0.43
C LEU A 595 -22.48 -17.20 0.94
N GLU A 596 -23.48 -17.29 0.05
CA GLU A 596 -24.88 -17.44 0.45
C GLU A 596 -25.10 -18.71 1.28
N ASN A 597 -24.57 -19.84 0.82
CA ASN A 597 -24.65 -21.10 1.56
C ASN A 597 -23.96 -21.00 2.93
N LEU A 598 -22.76 -20.41 2.98
CA LEU A 598 -22.06 -20.13 4.23
C LEU A 598 -22.93 -19.33 5.20
N ALA A 599 -23.56 -18.25 4.74
CA ALA A 599 -24.44 -17.43 5.58
C ALA A 599 -25.69 -18.18 6.06
N PHE A 600 -26.17 -19.15 5.28
CA PHE A 600 -27.31 -19.99 5.67
C PHE A 600 -26.94 -20.98 6.79
N VAL A 601 -25.74 -21.56 6.74
CA VAL A 601 -25.32 -22.61 7.69
C VAL A 601 -24.49 -22.08 8.87
N ALA A 602 -23.97 -20.87 8.79
CA ALA A 602 -23.15 -20.28 9.85
C ALA A 602 -23.96 -20.12 11.15
N PRO A 603 -23.36 -20.40 12.32
CA PRO A 603 -24.00 -20.12 13.61
C PRO A 603 -24.40 -18.65 13.73
N ALA A 604 -25.56 -18.39 14.34
CA ALA A 604 -26.11 -17.03 14.48
C ALA A 604 -25.13 -16.03 15.13
N ALA A 605 -24.26 -16.51 16.03
CA ALA A 605 -23.22 -15.72 16.67
C ALA A 605 -22.13 -15.21 15.71
N LEU A 606 -21.89 -15.90 14.58
CA LEU A 606 -20.87 -15.54 13.59
C LEU A 606 -21.40 -14.59 12.50
N LEU A 607 -22.71 -14.45 12.37
CA LEU A 607 -23.34 -13.67 11.29
C LEU A 607 -22.95 -12.19 11.24
N PRO A 608 -22.67 -11.48 12.36
CA PRO A 608 -22.10 -10.13 12.31
C PRO A 608 -20.76 -10.08 11.57
N ASP A 609 -19.85 -11.02 11.85
CA ASP A 609 -18.54 -11.08 11.20
C ASP A 609 -18.65 -11.57 9.75
N VAL A 610 -19.60 -12.47 9.44
CA VAL A 610 -19.93 -12.87 8.06
C VAL A 610 -20.36 -11.64 7.26
N LEU A 611 -21.25 -10.82 7.83
CA LEU A 611 -21.76 -9.61 7.19
C LEU A 611 -20.65 -8.56 6.99
N ASP A 612 -19.73 -8.42 7.95
CA ASP A 612 -18.55 -7.58 7.85
C ASP A 612 -17.67 -8.01 6.66
N ALA A 613 -17.32 -9.30 6.59
CA ALA A 613 -16.52 -9.85 5.50
C ALA A 613 -17.21 -9.71 4.12
N PHE A 614 -18.53 -9.89 4.05
CA PHE A 614 -19.27 -9.70 2.79
C PHE A 614 -19.28 -8.24 2.33
N ARG A 615 -19.34 -7.29 3.27
CA ARG A 615 -19.24 -5.86 2.93
C ARG A 615 -17.85 -5.48 2.44
N ILE A 616 -16.80 -6.06 3.02
CA ILE A 616 -15.44 -5.92 2.53
C ILE A 616 -15.33 -6.47 1.09
N LEU A 617 -15.81 -7.69 0.84
CA LEU A 617 -15.82 -8.26 -0.51
C LEU A 617 -16.63 -7.40 -1.49
N GLN A 618 -17.75 -6.83 -1.03
CA GLN A 618 -18.56 -5.90 -1.80
C GLN A 618 -17.81 -4.60 -2.14
N SER A 619 -16.97 -4.09 -1.24
CA SER A 619 -16.25 -2.83 -1.45
C SER A 619 -14.99 -2.98 -2.28
N ILE A 620 -14.36 -4.16 -2.31
CA ILE A 620 -13.10 -4.39 -3.04
C ILE A 620 -13.30 -5.05 -4.42
N ASN A 621 -14.53 -5.45 -4.75
CA ASN A 621 -14.84 -6.12 -6.01
C ASN A 621 -16.18 -5.61 -6.57
N GLU A 622 -16.08 -4.68 -7.53
CA GLU A 622 -17.22 -4.00 -8.19
C GLU A 622 -18.16 -5.02 -8.88
N ASP A 623 -17.60 -6.07 -9.50
CA ASP A 623 -18.37 -7.09 -10.23
C ASP A 623 -19.07 -8.09 -9.30
N LEU A 624 -18.47 -8.40 -8.14
CA LEU A 624 -19.06 -9.28 -7.13
C LEU A 624 -20.16 -8.57 -6.32
N SER A 625 -20.03 -7.25 -6.13
CA SER A 625 -20.94 -6.43 -5.35
C SER A 625 -22.44 -6.66 -5.62
N PRO A 626 -22.93 -6.65 -6.88
CA PRO A 626 -24.35 -6.91 -7.15
C PRO A 626 -24.78 -8.35 -6.85
N LEU A 627 -23.87 -9.32 -6.88
CA LEU A 627 -24.16 -10.74 -6.68
C LEU A 627 -24.31 -11.11 -5.19
N LEU A 628 -23.71 -10.33 -4.28
CA LEU A 628 -23.74 -10.60 -2.83
C LEU A 628 -25.07 -10.23 -2.14
N GLY A 629 -26.02 -9.63 -2.86
CA GLY A 629 -27.29 -9.19 -2.27
C GLY A 629 -28.04 -10.28 -1.51
N ARG A 630 -28.07 -11.50 -2.05
CA ARG A 630 -28.70 -12.67 -1.40
C ARG A 630 -27.95 -13.11 -0.15
N ALA A 631 -26.63 -13.29 -0.25
CA ALA A 631 -25.79 -13.70 0.87
C ALA A 631 -25.89 -12.72 2.06
N ILE A 632 -25.88 -11.41 1.77
CA ILE A 632 -26.04 -10.34 2.76
C ILE A 632 -27.44 -10.37 3.40
N ALA A 633 -28.49 -10.57 2.60
CA ALA A 633 -29.86 -10.69 3.12
C ALA A 633 -30.02 -11.91 4.02
N THR A 634 -29.49 -13.07 3.62
CA THR A 634 -29.49 -14.30 4.40
C THR A 634 -28.78 -14.10 5.74
N ALA A 635 -27.59 -13.51 5.74
CA ALA A 635 -26.87 -13.22 6.98
C ALA A 635 -27.68 -12.31 7.92
N ARG A 636 -28.30 -11.25 7.39
CA ARG A 636 -29.14 -10.33 8.20
C ARG A 636 -30.37 -10.98 8.80
N VAL A 637 -31.03 -11.88 8.06
CA VAL A 637 -32.24 -12.58 8.55
C VAL A 637 -31.88 -13.57 9.67
N GLY A 638 -30.73 -14.23 9.56
CA GLY A 638 -30.25 -15.17 10.58
C GLY A 638 -29.71 -14.51 11.84
N MET A 639 -29.35 -13.21 11.81
CA MET A 639 -28.80 -12.52 12.97
C MET A 639 -29.80 -12.54 14.13
N PRO A 640 -29.34 -12.82 15.37
CA PRO A 640 -30.21 -12.71 16.52
C PRO A 640 -30.71 -11.27 16.58
N ARG A 641 -32.03 -11.10 16.72
CA ARG A 641 -32.61 -9.77 17.01
C ARG A 641 -32.01 -9.35 18.34
N VAL A 642 -30.96 -8.53 18.31
CA VAL A 642 -30.44 -7.89 19.50
C VAL A 642 -31.62 -7.14 20.08
N ALA A 643 -32.16 -7.64 21.20
CA ALA A 643 -33.17 -6.91 21.93
C ALA A 643 -32.57 -5.52 22.16
N VAL A 644 -33.26 -4.49 21.65
CA VAL A 644 -32.85 -3.09 21.82
C VAL A 644 -33.05 -2.78 23.30
N ALA A 645 -32.17 -3.30 24.15
CA ALA A 645 -32.07 -2.98 25.55
C ALA A 645 -31.21 -1.71 25.61
N GLU A 646 -31.91 -0.58 25.65
CA GLU A 646 -31.51 0.66 26.31
C GLU A 646 -29.99 0.92 26.39
N ARG A 647 -29.38 1.30 25.26
CA ARG A 647 -28.24 2.23 25.30
C ARG A 647 -28.79 3.66 25.31
N GLN A 648 -29.44 4.02 26.42
CA GLN A 648 -29.57 5.41 26.87
C GLN A 648 -28.60 5.57 28.05
N TYR A 649 -27.35 5.93 27.76
CA TYR A 649 -26.48 6.70 28.67
C TYR A 649 -25.49 7.49 27.83
#